data_AF-A0A834ZI93-F1
#
_entry.id   AF-A0A834ZI93-F1
#
_cell.length_a   1.000
_cell.length_b   1.000
_cell.length_c   1.000
_cell.angle_alpha   90.00
_cell.angle_beta   90.00
_cell.angle_gamma   90.00
#
_symmetry.space_group_name_H-M   'P 1'
#
loop_
_entity.id
_entity.type
_entity.pdbx_description
1 polymer ?
#
loop_
_entity_poly.entity_id
_entity_poly.type
_entity_poly.pdbx_seq_one_letter_code
_entity_poly.pdbx_strand_id
1 'polypeptide(L)'
;MGMDEVGVDTPIAVDDISTDDLESDNLYLHEVVTSNGEGMRELGSAGEVLTRIELDLACSSEKLVNLDILRMYVAAREGDFEASDVENENISADSVEKALEFDFLSGILDSEVRELDNFMATLQTEIVNARQNISSCEHLRESFSEMEEKLHDSEETLKQSLDQVSEMTMQSAKFQRTLLAFVGQENWNNDDGADFSENDQFSNKNAKLKMQTAEQQRHILRMLEKSLAREIDLEKKLSESRQSEDELKLKLHSSDQEIFCMEEAAEAVWGRFCEAENAAEVLMGIAKEQMGRLQIVQFNLNGSVKREGEVRSKLQDCTDQLKAKESAIQKMESSSAELHDFLLAQTTSLKSSLRETENKYILSNSESFTLREKVNSLEEQLKESEFELQNADPTVERNQDQHNALCSELSEMENVVEDLKEKISKAESRAGSAEAKCTLLAQTNLELNEELGFLKGSDNNMDKVNLLEKQLRECDIQLQLAKASAEASQEQQNMLYSAIEDMENLIEDLKSKVSKSESRVENAEEKCVILSETNLELNEELSFLRARMECLEASLNQADDAKKRTAQDIVIRTKEIADLVMQVATERERLHKQICTLTKENKILVKTLWKTKNDASINMSQNGNGDNQEFLFSKHDLSTSAYTKASEESITESPDTSFKVDKSLKDAPVCETEEEPPFSTSKPETVRTIEAGQLNSKYIFMAILILVISMIAVYLFQQESCPF
;
A
#
# COMPACT_ATOMS: atom_id res chain seq x y z
N MET A 1 17.23 15.55 -26.51
CA MET A 1 17.60 14.12 -26.56
C MET A 1 16.53 13.42 -25.75
N GLY A 2 15.84 12.41 -26.30
CA GLY A 2 14.56 11.91 -25.75
C GLY A 2 14.31 10.46 -26.14
N MET A 3 13.02 10.10 -26.25
CA MET A 3 12.45 8.74 -26.25
C MET A 3 12.28 8.15 -24.83
N ASP A 4 11.22 7.40 -24.51
CA ASP A 4 9.80 7.42 -24.98
C ASP A 4 8.93 6.49 -24.10
N GLU A 5 7.60 6.51 -24.31
CA GLU A 5 6.57 5.53 -23.83
C GLU A 5 6.27 5.51 -22.29
N VAL A 6 5.01 5.50 -21.78
CA VAL A 6 3.79 4.67 -22.00
C VAL A 6 3.92 3.29 -21.32
N GLY A 7 2.95 2.72 -20.59
CA GLY A 7 1.58 3.11 -20.14
C GLY A 7 1.19 2.18 -18.96
N VAL A 8 -0.06 1.88 -18.56
CA VAL A 8 -1.42 2.04 -19.09
C VAL A 8 -2.38 1.90 -17.88
N ASP A 9 -3.56 2.53 -17.92
CA ASP A 9 -4.70 2.07 -17.08
C ASP A 9 -6.02 2.28 -17.84
N THR A 10 -6.88 1.25 -17.90
CA THR A 10 -8.20 1.30 -18.58
C THR A 10 -9.17 0.25 -18.01
N PRO A 11 -10.51 0.48 -18.05
CA PRO A 11 -11.40 -0.04 -17.00
C PRO A 11 -12.39 -1.12 -17.47
N ILE A 12 -13.17 -1.64 -16.51
CA ILE A 12 -14.45 -2.34 -16.74
C ILE A 12 -15.55 -1.63 -15.94
N ALA A 13 -16.78 -1.63 -16.46
CA ALA A 13 -17.91 -0.84 -15.98
C ALA A 13 -18.89 -1.64 -15.10
N VAL A 14 -19.85 -0.93 -14.51
CA VAL A 14 -21.10 -1.48 -13.94
C VAL A 14 -22.27 -0.80 -14.65
N ASP A 15 -23.28 -1.59 -15.04
CA ASP A 15 -24.42 -1.15 -15.86
C ASP A 15 -25.68 -0.83 -15.02
N ASP A 16 -26.41 0.19 -15.50
CA ASP A 16 -27.87 0.37 -15.56
C ASP A 16 -28.85 0.00 -14.39
N ILE A 17 -29.72 1.00 -14.08
CA ILE A 17 -31.20 0.90 -13.93
C ILE A 17 -31.74 0.05 -12.74
N SER A 18 -32.52 0.62 -11.80
CA SER A 18 -33.77 1.39 -12.01
C SER A 18 -34.10 2.39 -10.89
N THR A 19 -34.93 3.38 -11.22
CA THR A 19 -35.77 4.14 -10.28
C THR A 19 -36.95 3.32 -9.75
N ASP A 20 -37.49 3.70 -8.59
CA ASP A 20 -38.95 3.93 -8.49
C ASP A 20 -39.29 5.00 -7.44
N ASP A 21 -40.43 5.65 -7.59
CA ASP A 21 -40.87 6.84 -6.82
C ASP A 21 -41.49 6.51 -5.46
N LEU A 22 -41.38 7.45 -4.50
CA LEU A 22 -42.40 7.65 -3.47
C LEU A 22 -42.37 9.08 -2.89
N GLU A 23 -43.39 9.88 -3.25
CA GLU A 23 -43.59 11.23 -2.70
C GLU A 23 -43.89 11.19 -1.19
N SER A 24 -43.41 12.19 -0.46
CA SER A 24 -43.81 12.45 0.93
C SER A 24 -43.99 13.95 1.16
N ASP A 25 -45.06 14.31 1.87
CA ASP A 25 -45.60 15.67 1.92
C ASP A 25 -44.76 16.68 2.72
N ASN A 26 -44.92 17.96 2.38
CA ASN A 26 -44.44 19.07 3.22
C ASN A 26 -45.18 19.09 4.56
N LEU A 27 -44.44 19.01 5.68
CA LEU A 27 -44.91 19.52 6.97
C LEU A 27 -43.89 20.51 7.56
N TYR A 28 -44.37 21.68 7.97
CA TYR A 28 -43.54 22.86 8.18
C TYR A 28 -43.30 23.15 9.67
N LEU A 29 -42.02 23.11 10.07
CA LEU A 29 -41.45 23.48 11.38
C LEU A 29 -42.09 22.90 12.67
N HIS A 30 -41.23 22.25 13.47
CA HIS A 30 -41.04 22.75 14.84
C HIS A 30 -39.56 23.06 15.05
N GLU A 31 -39.27 24.28 15.50
CA GLU A 31 -37.93 24.71 15.87
C GLU A 31 -37.55 24.07 17.22
N VAL A 32 -36.63 23.11 17.21
CA VAL A 32 -36.00 22.59 18.44
C VAL A 32 -34.49 22.49 18.22
N VAL A 33 -33.76 23.47 18.76
CA VAL A 33 -32.30 23.43 18.82
C VAL A 33 -31.88 22.24 19.69
N THR A 34 -31.32 21.21 19.06
CA THR A 34 -30.96 19.92 19.69
C THR A 34 -29.50 19.58 19.35
N SER A 35 -28.80 18.83 20.22
CA SER A 35 -27.32 18.64 20.18
C SER A 35 -26.82 17.73 19.04
N ASN A 36 -27.02 18.14 17.79
CA ASN A 36 -26.73 17.31 16.61
C ASN A 36 -25.22 17.10 16.33
N GLY A 37 -24.33 17.75 17.09
CA GLY A 37 -22.87 17.52 17.05
C GLY A 37 -22.36 16.54 18.10
N GLU A 38 -23.22 16.08 19.00
CA GLU A 38 -22.89 15.19 20.12
C GLU A 38 -23.39 13.77 19.82
N GLY A 39 -24.69 13.61 19.51
CA GLY A 39 -25.26 12.32 19.07
C GLY A 39 -24.61 11.75 17.81
N MET A 40 -24.09 12.60 16.91
CA MET A 40 -23.35 12.15 15.72
C MET A 40 -21.94 11.62 16.05
N ARG A 41 -21.36 12.03 17.18
CA ARG A 41 -20.10 11.47 17.72
C ARG A 41 -20.38 10.19 18.50
N GLU A 42 -21.45 10.17 19.30
CA GLU A 42 -21.90 9.00 20.04
C GLU A 42 -22.22 7.83 19.09
N LEU A 43 -22.97 8.09 18.00
CA LEU A 43 -23.25 7.11 16.94
C LEU A 43 -21.97 6.53 16.31
N GLY A 44 -21.00 7.39 15.98
CA GLY A 44 -19.71 6.96 15.45
C GLY A 44 -18.99 6.02 16.42
N SER A 45 -18.87 6.43 17.69
CA SER A 45 -18.22 5.62 18.72
C SER A 45 -18.95 4.29 19.03
N ALA A 46 -20.28 4.26 18.92
CA ALA A 46 -21.06 3.03 19.10
C ALA A 46 -20.87 2.07 17.92
N GLY A 47 -20.81 2.57 16.69
CA GLY A 47 -20.48 1.78 15.49
C GLY A 47 -19.04 1.26 15.48
N GLU A 48 -18.07 2.07 15.94
CA GLU A 48 -16.66 1.65 16.13
C GLU A 48 -16.50 0.54 17.19
N VAL A 49 -17.30 0.57 18.26
CA VAL A 49 -17.33 -0.49 19.28
C VAL A 49 -18.02 -1.76 18.73
N LEU A 50 -19.12 -1.62 18.00
CA LEU A 50 -19.84 -2.78 17.45
C LEU A 50 -19.03 -3.49 16.36
N THR A 51 -18.43 -2.75 15.43
CA THR A 51 -17.56 -3.34 14.39
C THR A 51 -16.29 -3.98 14.96
N ARG A 52 -15.79 -3.51 16.10
CA ARG A 52 -14.74 -4.23 16.86
C ARG A 52 -15.24 -5.56 17.40
N ILE A 53 -16.40 -5.56 18.05
CA ILE A 53 -17.04 -6.78 18.58
C ILE A 53 -17.28 -7.81 17.46
N GLU A 54 -17.75 -7.37 16.28
CA GLU A 54 -17.93 -8.23 15.11
C GLU A 54 -16.60 -8.89 14.66
N LEU A 55 -15.50 -8.12 14.62
CA LEU A 55 -14.16 -8.61 14.26
C LEU A 55 -13.55 -9.55 15.30
N ASP A 56 -13.66 -9.20 16.58
CA ASP A 56 -13.18 -10.02 17.70
C ASP A 56 -13.96 -11.34 17.79
N LEU A 57 -15.26 -11.31 17.52
CA LEU A 57 -16.11 -12.50 17.47
C LEU A 57 -15.77 -13.39 16.25
N ALA A 58 -15.51 -12.80 15.09
CA ALA A 58 -15.03 -13.54 13.91
C ALA A 58 -13.66 -14.20 14.16
N CYS A 59 -12.70 -13.47 14.75
CA CYS A 59 -11.39 -14.01 15.11
C CYS A 59 -11.49 -15.14 16.15
N SER A 60 -12.35 -14.97 17.17
CA SER A 60 -12.62 -16.01 18.16
C SER A 60 -13.26 -17.26 17.55
N SER A 61 -14.08 -17.11 16.50
CA SER A 61 -14.68 -18.21 15.75
C SER A 61 -13.65 -18.98 14.93
N GLU A 62 -12.67 -18.29 14.32
CA GLU A 62 -11.53 -18.93 13.66
C GLU A 62 -10.65 -19.69 14.67
N LYS A 63 -10.32 -19.09 15.81
CA LYS A 63 -9.60 -19.77 16.89
C LYS A 63 -10.37 -21.01 17.38
N LEU A 64 -11.69 -20.93 17.49
CA LEU A 64 -12.54 -22.05 17.90
C LEU A 64 -12.51 -23.21 16.90
N VAL A 65 -12.62 -22.95 15.59
CA VAL A 65 -12.50 -23.99 14.55
C VAL A 65 -11.12 -24.66 14.58
N ASN A 66 -10.06 -23.88 14.76
CA ASN A 66 -8.70 -24.42 14.91
C ASN A 66 -8.55 -25.29 16.18
N LEU A 67 -9.24 -24.96 17.27
CA LEU A 67 -9.25 -25.77 18.49
C LEU A 67 -10.13 -27.03 18.38
N ASP A 68 -11.20 -27.03 17.59
CA ASP A 68 -11.96 -28.27 17.32
C ASP A 68 -11.14 -29.25 16.46
N ILE A 69 -10.33 -28.74 15.52
CA ILE A 69 -9.34 -29.55 14.78
C ILE A 69 -8.30 -30.14 15.76
N LEU A 70 -7.73 -29.33 16.67
CA LEU A 70 -6.80 -29.83 17.69
C LEU A 70 -7.45 -30.88 18.60
N ARG A 71 -8.69 -30.66 19.03
CA ARG A 71 -9.52 -31.60 19.79
C ARG A 71 -9.73 -32.92 19.04
N MET A 72 -9.94 -32.89 17.72
CA MET A 72 -10.02 -34.11 16.90
C MET A 72 -8.69 -34.89 16.91
N TYR A 73 -7.54 -34.21 16.81
CA TYR A 73 -6.23 -34.86 16.94
C TYR A 73 -5.98 -35.43 18.35
N VAL A 74 -6.35 -34.70 19.41
CA VAL A 74 -6.26 -35.17 20.80
C VAL A 74 -7.15 -36.40 21.01
N ALA A 75 -8.37 -36.41 20.48
CA ALA A 75 -9.27 -37.56 20.56
C ALA A 75 -8.76 -38.80 19.78
N ALA A 76 -8.09 -38.60 18.64
CA ALA A 76 -7.42 -39.69 17.93
C ALA A 76 -6.26 -40.27 18.76
N ARG A 77 -5.47 -39.41 19.43
CA ARG A 77 -4.39 -39.83 20.34
C ARG A 77 -4.89 -40.48 21.63
N GLU A 78 -6.04 -40.06 22.16
CA GLU A 78 -6.70 -40.77 23.26
C GLU A 78 -7.01 -42.23 22.87
N GLY A 79 -7.50 -42.46 21.65
CA GLY A 79 -7.74 -43.80 21.12
C GLY A 79 -6.48 -44.65 20.93
N ASP A 80 -5.40 -44.06 20.37
CA ASP A 80 -4.08 -44.72 20.25
C ASP A 80 -3.53 -45.11 21.64
N PHE A 81 -3.75 -44.25 22.64
CA PHE A 81 -3.29 -44.42 24.02
C PHE A 81 -4.10 -45.49 24.78
N GLU A 82 -5.43 -45.39 24.80
CA GLU A 82 -6.33 -46.40 25.42
C GLU A 82 -6.13 -47.79 24.79
N ALA A 83 -5.92 -47.88 23.47
CA ALA A 83 -5.67 -49.15 22.79
C ALA A 83 -4.32 -49.78 23.18
N SER A 84 -3.30 -48.96 23.48
CA SER A 84 -1.96 -49.43 23.86
C SER A 84 -1.93 -50.09 25.25
N ASP A 85 -2.82 -49.67 26.16
CA ASP A 85 -2.86 -50.13 27.56
C ASP A 85 -3.45 -51.56 27.71
N VAL A 86 -4.22 -52.02 26.72
CA VAL A 86 -4.88 -53.34 26.74
C VAL A 86 -3.94 -54.51 26.36
N GLU A 87 -2.86 -54.25 25.62
CA GLU A 87 -2.14 -55.31 24.90
C GLU A 87 -0.80 -55.78 25.51
N ASN A 88 -0.20 -55.08 26.50
CA ASN A 88 1.09 -55.49 27.09
C ASN A 88 1.29 -55.17 28.58
N GLU A 89 1.55 -56.20 29.39
CA GLU A 89 2.05 -56.08 30.79
C GLU A 89 3.51 -55.53 30.89
N ASN A 90 4.05 -54.90 29.84
CA ASN A 90 5.42 -54.39 29.80
C ASN A 90 5.46 -53.03 29.10
N ILE A 91 5.75 -51.97 29.86
CA ILE A 91 5.85 -50.59 29.38
C ILE A 91 6.91 -50.50 28.28
N SER A 92 6.46 -50.26 27.05
CA SER A 92 7.32 -50.02 25.88
C SER A 92 7.71 -48.54 25.82
N ALA A 93 8.91 -48.22 25.31
CA ALA A 93 9.31 -46.83 25.08
C ALA A 93 8.34 -46.09 24.12
N ASP A 94 7.81 -46.81 23.12
CA ASP A 94 6.79 -46.33 22.17
C ASP A 94 5.44 -45.99 22.85
N SER A 95 5.10 -46.68 23.95
CA SER A 95 3.91 -46.37 24.76
C SER A 95 4.13 -45.13 25.63
N VAL A 96 5.33 -44.95 26.20
CA VAL A 96 5.68 -43.74 26.96
C VAL A 96 5.75 -42.49 26.06
N GLU A 97 6.28 -42.64 24.84
CA GLU A 97 6.34 -41.56 23.85
C GLU A 97 4.93 -41.09 23.45
N LYS A 98 4.00 -42.01 23.17
CA LYS A 98 2.58 -41.72 22.91
C LYS A 98 1.85 -41.12 24.11
N ALA A 99 2.13 -41.60 25.33
CA ALA A 99 1.55 -41.06 26.56
C ALA A 99 1.93 -39.59 26.76
N LEU A 100 3.20 -39.24 26.52
CA LEU A 100 3.68 -37.86 26.57
C LEU A 100 3.12 -37.01 25.43
N GLU A 101 3.01 -37.54 24.22
CA GLU A 101 2.36 -36.82 23.09
C GLU A 101 0.91 -36.47 23.43
N PHE A 102 0.15 -37.41 24.00
CA PHE A 102 -1.24 -37.20 24.44
C PHE A 102 -1.35 -36.22 25.61
N ASP A 103 -0.47 -36.29 26.61
CA ASP A 103 -0.42 -35.36 27.75
C ASP A 103 -0.12 -33.92 27.29
N PHE A 104 0.91 -33.72 26.45
CA PHE A 104 1.25 -32.40 25.91
C PHE A 104 0.13 -31.82 25.05
N LEU A 105 -0.44 -32.59 24.10
CA LEU A 105 -1.51 -32.08 23.24
C LEU A 105 -2.80 -31.78 24.02
N SER A 106 -3.13 -32.60 25.05
CA SER A 106 -4.25 -32.33 25.96
C SER A 106 -4.01 -31.08 26.82
N GLY A 107 -2.79 -30.87 27.30
CA GLY A 107 -2.40 -29.69 28.08
C GLY A 107 -2.43 -28.40 27.27
N ILE A 108 -2.01 -28.44 25.99
CA ILE A 108 -2.14 -27.31 25.06
C ILE A 108 -3.61 -26.99 24.81
N LEU A 109 -4.44 -28.00 24.47
CA LEU A 109 -5.87 -27.81 24.25
C LEU A 109 -6.57 -27.21 25.49
N ASP A 110 -6.28 -27.71 26.69
CA ASP A 110 -6.87 -27.17 27.92
C ASP A 110 -6.44 -25.73 28.22
N SER A 111 -5.21 -25.35 27.86
CA SER A 111 -4.72 -23.99 28.03
C SER A 111 -5.39 -23.02 27.06
N GLU A 112 -5.47 -23.40 25.78
CA GLU A 112 -6.06 -22.57 24.71
C GLU A 112 -7.58 -22.42 24.83
N VAL A 113 -8.29 -23.51 25.16
CA VAL A 113 -9.75 -23.45 25.40
C VAL A 113 -10.06 -22.57 26.61
N ARG A 114 -9.22 -22.63 27.66
CA ARG A 114 -9.36 -21.77 28.85
C ARG A 114 -8.99 -20.31 28.57
N GLU A 115 -8.02 -20.04 27.70
CA GLU A 115 -7.75 -18.67 27.24
C GLU A 115 -8.94 -18.11 26.46
N LEU A 116 -9.50 -18.91 25.54
CA LEU A 116 -10.68 -18.56 24.76
C LEU A 116 -11.92 -18.31 25.64
N ASP A 117 -12.13 -19.11 26.71
CA ASP A 117 -13.18 -18.88 27.71
C ASP A 117 -13.04 -17.53 28.43
N ASN A 118 -11.81 -17.17 28.84
CA ASN A 118 -11.53 -15.85 29.43
C ASN A 118 -11.71 -14.69 28.42
N PHE A 119 -11.38 -14.91 27.14
CA PHE A 119 -11.63 -13.95 26.08
C PHE A 119 -13.14 -13.75 25.83
N MET A 120 -13.91 -14.84 25.72
CA MET A 120 -15.37 -14.81 25.56
C MET A 120 -16.06 -14.12 26.76
N ALA A 121 -15.58 -14.35 27.98
CA ALA A 121 -16.07 -13.63 29.16
C ALA A 121 -15.79 -12.12 29.09
N THR A 122 -14.66 -11.71 28.50
CA THR A 122 -14.33 -10.29 28.27
C THR A 122 -15.23 -9.70 27.19
N LEU A 123 -15.34 -10.35 26.03
CA LEU A 123 -16.20 -9.96 24.91
C LEU A 123 -17.68 -9.88 25.32
N GLN A 124 -18.15 -10.75 26.22
CA GLN A 124 -19.48 -10.65 26.82
C GLN A 124 -19.68 -9.35 27.62
N THR A 125 -18.68 -8.89 28.36
CA THR A 125 -18.77 -7.58 29.05
C THR A 125 -18.73 -6.42 28.07
N GLU A 126 -17.97 -6.52 26.97
CA GLU A 126 -17.95 -5.49 25.93
C GLU A 126 -19.28 -5.39 25.18
N ILE A 127 -19.93 -6.52 24.85
CA ILE A 127 -21.29 -6.56 24.29
C ILE A 127 -22.32 -5.95 25.26
N VAL A 128 -22.24 -6.22 26.57
CA VAL A 128 -23.13 -5.58 27.57
C VAL A 128 -22.91 -4.06 27.64
N ASN A 129 -21.65 -3.60 27.56
CA ASN A 129 -21.33 -2.17 27.52
C ASN A 129 -21.80 -1.53 26.19
N ALA A 130 -21.61 -2.21 25.05
CA ALA A 130 -22.09 -1.77 23.75
C ALA A 130 -23.62 -1.65 23.74
N ARG A 131 -24.35 -2.60 24.33
CA ARG A 131 -25.81 -2.53 24.51
C ARG A 131 -26.25 -1.28 25.27
N GLN A 132 -25.50 -0.91 26.32
CA GLN A 132 -25.77 0.33 27.05
C GLN A 132 -25.48 1.57 26.19
N ASN A 133 -24.36 1.61 25.48
CA ASN A 133 -23.99 2.73 24.59
C ASN A 133 -24.99 2.91 23.44
N ILE A 134 -25.43 1.81 22.82
CA ILE A 134 -26.43 1.79 21.74
C ILE A 134 -27.78 2.25 22.27
N SER A 135 -28.17 1.91 23.50
CA SER A 135 -29.43 2.39 24.10
C SER A 135 -29.49 3.93 24.26
N SER A 136 -28.37 4.63 24.41
CA SER A 136 -28.31 6.11 24.36
C SER A 136 -28.67 6.68 22.98
N CYS A 137 -28.43 5.91 21.92
CA CYS A 137 -28.65 6.29 20.53
C CYS A 137 -30.11 6.08 20.05
N GLU A 138 -31.06 5.69 20.91
CA GLU A 138 -32.50 5.48 20.59
C GLU A 138 -33.09 6.65 19.77
N HIS A 139 -32.60 7.87 20.03
CA HIS A 139 -33.01 9.10 19.35
C HIS A 139 -32.70 9.14 17.83
N LEU A 140 -31.87 8.24 17.31
CA LEU A 140 -31.41 8.18 15.92
C LEU A 140 -32.13 7.12 15.06
N ARG A 141 -33.15 6.45 15.62
CA ARG A 141 -34.15 5.53 15.01
C ARG A 141 -33.63 4.53 13.97
N GLU A 142 -33.35 4.98 12.75
CA GLU A 142 -33.04 4.10 11.61
C GLU A 142 -31.64 3.49 11.77
N SER A 143 -30.64 4.34 11.99
CA SER A 143 -29.28 3.90 12.36
C SER A 143 -29.21 3.19 13.72
N PHE A 144 -30.13 3.49 14.64
CA PHE A 144 -30.27 2.74 15.89
C PHE A 144 -30.78 1.31 15.64
N SER A 145 -31.79 1.14 14.77
CA SER A 145 -32.37 -0.17 14.45
C SER A 145 -31.36 -1.12 13.80
N GLU A 146 -30.55 -0.63 12.87
CA GLU A 146 -29.47 -1.42 12.23
C GLU A 146 -28.40 -1.84 13.25
N MET A 147 -28.08 -0.94 14.20
CA MET A 147 -27.08 -1.18 15.23
C MET A 147 -27.59 -2.10 16.36
N GLU A 148 -28.89 -2.08 16.66
CA GLU A 148 -29.55 -3.03 17.57
C GLU A 148 -29.66 -4.42 16.94
N GLU A 149 -29.96 -4.53 15.64
CA GLU A 149 -30.02 -5.80 14.89
C GLU A 149 -28.64 -6.49 14.86
N LYS A 150 -27.58 -5.78 14.44
CA LYS A 150 -26.19 -6.30 14.43
C LYS A 150 -25.66 -6.66 15.82
N LEU A 151 -26.03 -5.90 16.85
CA LEU A 151 -25.71 -6.26 18.23
C LEU A 151 -26.44 -7.54 18.65
N HIS A 152 -27.67 -7.76 18.20
CA HIS A 152 -28.41 -8.98 18.52
C HIS A 152 -27.83 -10.22 17.82
N ASP A 153 -27.43 -10.10 16.55
CA ASP A 153 -26.69 -11.14 15.83
C ASP A 153 -25.34 -11.46 16.51
N SER A 154 -24.66 -10.45 17.04
CA SER A 154 -23.44 -10.60 17.84
C SER A 154 -23.71 -11.29 19.19
N GLU A 155 -24.82 -10.98 19.88
CA GLU A 155 -25.26 -11.65 21.10
C GLU A 155 -25.59 -13.12 20.87
N GLU A 156 -26.28 -13.46 19.77
CA GLU A 156 -26.58 -14.86 19.43
C GLU A 156 -25.31 -15.60 19.01
N THR A 157 -24.44 -15.00 18.21
CA THR A 157 -23.19 -15.64 17.75
C THR A 157 -22.23 -15.90 18.92
N LEU A 158 -22.02 -14.92 19.82
CA LEU A 158 -21.24 -15.12 21.06
C LEU A 158 -21.80 -16.29 21.89
N LYS A 159 -23.13 -16.38 22.01
CA LYS A 159 -23.78 -17.45 22.76
C LYS A 159 -23.52 -18.83 22.12
N GLN A 160 -23.61 -18.94 20.79
CA GLN A 160 -23.29 -20.18 20.07
C GLN A 160 -21.82 -20.58 20.30
N SER A 161 -20.89 -19.62 20.27
CA SER A 161 -19.47 -19.87 20.57
C SER A 161 -19.23 -20.26 22.03
N LEU A 162 -19.93 -19.66 23.00
CA LEU A 162 -19.86 -20.04 24.42
C LEU A 162 -20.37 -21.47 24.68
N ASP A 163 -21.45 -21.89 24.02
CA ASP A 163 -21.95 -23.27 24.08
C ASP A 163 -20.90 -24.26 23.53
N GLN A 164 -20.18 -23.89 22.45
CA GLN A 164 -19.08 -24.69 21.87
C GLN A 164 -17.82 -24.73 22.75
N VAL A 165 -17.38 -23.60 23.33
CA VAL A 165 -16.28 -23.54 24.30
C VAL A 165 -16.60 -24.39 25.54
N SER A 166 -17.86 -24.40 25.98
CA SER A 166 -18.34 -25.26 27.07
C SER A 166 -18.23 -26.75 26.71
N GLU A 167 -18.56 -27.15 25.47
CA GLU A 167 -18.35 -28.52 25.01
C GLU A 167 -16.87 -28.90 24.95
N MET A 168 -16.01 -28.05 24.36
CA MET A 168 -14.57 -28.27 24.32
C MET A 168 -13.96 -28.41 25.72
N THR A 169 -14.39 -27.57 26.67
CA THR A 169 -13.96 -27.63 28.09
C THR A 169 -14.37 -28.96 28.74
N MET A 170 -15.58 -29.46 28.46
CA MET A 170 -16.02 -30.77 28.97
C MET A 170 -15.18 -31.92 28.40
N GLN A 171 -14.74 -31.84 27.14
CA GLN A 171 -13.89 -32.84 26.48
C GLN A 171 -12.42 -32.74 26.92
N SER A 172 -11.89 -31.53 27.12
CA SER A 172 -10.58 -31.33 27.75
C SER A 172 -10.54 -31.99 29.13
N ALA A 173 -11.56 -31.74 29.95
CA ALA A 173 -11.74 -32.40 31.23
C ALA A 173 -12.01 -33.92 31.11
N LYS A 174 -12.39 -34.46 29.94
CA LYS A 174 -12.39 -35.91 29.66
C LYS A 174 -10.95 -36.41 29.49
N PHE A 175 -10.18 -35.81 28.59
CA PHE A 175 -8.78 -36.21 28.33
C PHE A 175 -7.94 -36.16 29.61
N GLN A 176 -8.09 -35.12 30.43
CA GLN A 176 -7.44 -35.03 31.75
C GLN A 176 -7.87 -36.14 32.73
N ARG A 177 -9.13 -36.59 32.69
CA ARG A 177 -9.57 -37.75 33.49
C ARG A 177 -8.98 -39.06 32.96
N THR A 178 -8.80 -39.20 31.66
CA THR A 178 -8.14 -40.37 31.05
C THR A 178 -6.66 -40.45 31.47
N LEU A 179 -5.94 -39.32 31.42
CA LEU A 179 -4.57 -39.19 31.93
C LEU A 179 -4.48 -39.50 33.44
N LEU A 180 -5.39 -38.95 34.25
CA LEU A 180 -5.43 -39.21 35.70
C LEU A 180 -5.83 -40.66 36.05
N ALA A 181 -6.61 -41.34 35.21
CA ALA A 181 -6.94 -42.76 35.41
C ALA A 181 -5.70 -43.65 35.25
N PHE A 182 -4.87 -43.39 34.23
CA PHE A 182 -3.61 -44.08 33.99
C PHE A 182 -2.63 -43.89 35.18
N VAL A 183 -2.39 -42.64 35.59
CA VAL A 183 -1.53 -42.33 36.76
C VAL A 183 -2.12 -42.89 38.07
N GLY A 184 -3.44 -42.97 38.19
CA GLY A 184 -4.13 -43.52 39.37
C GLY A 184 -3.99 -45.04 39.53
N GLN A 185 -3.63 -45.79 38.48
CA GLN A 185 -3.60 -47.25 38.51
C GLN A 185 -2.36 -47.83 39.20
N GLU A 186 -1.26 -47.08 39.31
CA GLU A 186 -0.06 -47.55 40.04
C GLU A 186 -0.13 -47.36 41.56
N ASN A 187 -1.05 -46.55 42.10
CA ASN A 187 -0.84 -45.97 43.44
C ASN A 187 -2.05 -46.00 44.40
N TRP A 188 -2.52 -47.21 44.73
CA TRP A 188 -3.32 -47.47 45.94
C TRP A 188 -2.81 -48.68 46.71
N ASN A 189 -1.87 -48.45 47.64
CA ASN A 189 -1.98 -48.82 49.06
C ASN A 189 -0.61 -48.77 49.78
N ASN A 190 -0.36 -47.69 50.51
CA ASN A 190 0.20 -47.76 51.86
C ASN A 190 -0.34 -46.56 52.66
N ASP A 191 -1.16 -46.88 53.65
CA ASP A 191 -1.72 -45.93 54.62
C ASP A 191 -0.70 -45.64 55.75
N ASP A 192 -0.79 -44.45 56.34
CA ASP A 192 -0.16 -44.11 57.63
C ASP A 192 -1.17 -43.34 58.49
N GLY A 193 -2.29 -44.00 58.77
CA GLY A 193 -3.49 -43.46 59.44
C GLY A 193 -4.10 -44.45 60.42
N ALA A 194 -3.25 -45.20 61.13
CA ALA A 194 -3.59 -46.38 61.92
C ALA A 194 -4.80 -46.25 62.86
N ASP A 195 -5.73 -47.22 62.79
CA ASP A 195 -6.01 -48.10 63.95
C ASP A 195 -6.86 -49.36 63.58
N PHE A 196 -6.63 -50.47 64.30
CA PHE A 196 -7.39 -51.75 64.36
C PHE A 196 -7.95 -52.38 63.05
N SER A 197 -7.57 -53.60 62.64
CA SER A 197 -7.78 -54.84 63.41
C SER A 197 -7.02 -56.05 62.81
N GLU A 198 -6.77 -57.07 63.63
CA GLU A 198 -6.34 -58.43 63.24
C GLU A 198 -7.32 -59.04 62.19
N ASN A 199 -6.93 -59.92 61.27
CA ASN A 199 -6.20 -61.18 61.52
C ASN A 199 -5.53 -61.80 60.26
N ASP A 200 -4.77 -62.89 60.45
CA ASP A 200 -4.14 -63.79 59.45
C ASP A 200 -4.98 -64.04 58.16
N GLN A 201 -4.41 -64.26 56.96
CA GLN A 201 -3.22 -65.09 56.68
C GLN A 201 -2.61 -64.83 55.27
N PHE A 202 -1.40 -64.25 55.16
CA PHE A 202 -0.73 -64.04 53.86
C PHE A 202 0.30 -65.11 53.50
N SER A 203 0.11 -65.77 52.34
CA SER A 203 1.01 -66.82 51.84
C SER A 203 2.22 -66.26 51.09
N ASN A 204 3.37 -66.25 51.77
CA ASN A 204 4.67 -65.86 51.23
C ASN A 204 5.03 -66.53 49.88
N LYS A 205 5.13 -65.72 48.82
CA LYS A 205 5.95 -66.03 47.64
C LYS A 205 6.80 -64.82 47.21
N ASN A 206 7.84 -64.55 48.00
CA ASN A 206 8.88 -63.59 47.66
C ASN A 206 9.53 -63.94 46.29
N ALA A 207 9.25 -63.13 45.26
CA ALA A 207 9.60 -63.38 43.85
C ALA A 207 11.09 -63.13 43.57
N LYS A 208 11.95 -64.00 44.11
CA LYS A 208 13.41 -63.93 44.02
C LYS A 208 13.90 -64.16 42.57
N LEU A 209 13.96 -63.08 41.80
CA LEU A 209 14.34 -63.05 40.38
C LEU A 209 15.82 -63.46 40.19
N LYS A 210 16.02 -64.78 40.11
CA LYS A 210 17.34 -65.42 40.20
C LYS A 210 18.04 -65.44 38.83
N MET A 211 18.64 -64.31 38.45
CA MET A 211 19.49 -64.19 37.25
C MET A 211 20.52 -65.33 37.22
N GLN A 212 20.51 -66.17 36.18
CA GLN A 212 21.28 -67.43 36.19
C GLN A 212 22.67 -67.33 35.56
N THR A 213 22.96 -66.28 34.76
CA THR A 213 24.22 -66.17 34.03
C THR A 213 24.81 -64.77 34.13
N ALA A 214 26.08 -64.66 34.52
CA ALA A 214 26.80 -63.38 34.61
C ALA A 214 26.87 -62.62 33.27
N GLU A 215 26.73 -63.31 32.14
CA GLU A 215 26.64 -62.71 30.80
C GLU A 215 25.39 -61.84 30.63
N GLN A 216 24.25 -62.23 31.21
CA GLN A 216 23.02 -61.45 31.19
C GLN A 216 23.17 -60.16 32.03
N GLN A 217 23.80 -60.26 33.19
CA GLN A 217 24.11 -59.10 34.03
C GLN A 217 25.06 -58.12 33.31
N ARG A 218 26.08 -58.62 32.63
CA ARG A 218 26.97 -57.79 31.77
C ARG A 218 26.23 -57.15 30.59
N HIS A 219 25.28 -57.85 29.98
CA HIS A 219 24.50 -57.30 28.88
C HIS A 219 23.60 -56.15 29.37
N ILE A 220 22.85 -56.36 30.47
CA ILE A 220 22.00 -55.33 31.08
C ILE A 220 22.82 -54.12 31.54
N LEU A 221 23.96 -54.33 32.20
CA LEU A 221 24.85 -53.23 32.59
C LEU A 221 25.33 -52.40 31.39
N ARG A 222 25.72 -53.03 30.27
CA ARG A 222 26.08 -52.31 29.03
C ARG A 222 24.89 -51.60 28.37
N MET A 223 23.67 -52.09 28.56
CA MET A 223 22.46 -51.42 28.06
C MET A 223 22.15 -50.18 28.92
N LEU A 224 22.25 -50.28 30.24
CA LEU A 224 22.10 -49.14 31.17
C LEU A 224 23.20 -48.10 30.95
N GLU A 225 24.45 -48.50 30.79
CA GLU A 225 25.60 -47.65 30.44
C GLU A 225 25.36 -46.87 29.12
N LYS A 226 24.78 -47.54 28.11
CA LYS A 226 24.38 -46.91 26.84
C LYS A 226 23.14 -46.01 26.95
N SER A 227 22.24 -46.24 27.90
CA SER A 227 21.11 -45.35 28.14
C SER A 227 21.57 -44.09 28.89
N LEU A 228 22.31 -44.25 29.99
CA LEU A 228 22.90 -43.15 30.75
C LEU A 228 23.80 -42.25 29.88
N ALA A 229 24.58 -42.83 28.97
CA ALA A 229 25.40 -42.05 28.03
C ALA A 229 24.59 -41.23 27.01
N ARG A 230 23.35 -41.65 26.68
CA ARG A 230 22.41 -40.89 25.83
C ARG A 230 21.63 -39.86 26.63
N GLU A 231 21.26 -40.20 27.85
CA GLU A 231 20.60 -39.31 28.82
C GLU A 231 21.48 -38.11 29.14
N ILE A 232 22.78 -38.30 29.37
CA ILE A 232 23.76 -37.21 29.57
C ILE A 232 23.94 -36.34 28.30
N ASP A 233 23.86 -36.92 27.10
CA ASP A 233 23.92 -36.18 25.83
C ASP A 233 22.63 -35.36 25.57
N LEU A 234 21.47 -35.88 26.00
CA LEU A 234 20.19 -35.16 25.97
C LEU A 234 20.14 -34.03 27.01
N GLU A 235 20.55 -34.27 28.26
CA GLU A 235 20.69 -33.25 29.30
C GLU A 235 21.61 -32.11 28.83
N LYS A 236 22.75 -32.46 28.22
CA LYS A 236 23.65 -31.48 27.61
C LYS A 236 22.96 -30.65 26.52
N LYS A 237 22.25 -31.28 25.58
CA LYS A 237 21.50 -30.58 24.52
C LYS A 237 20.38 -29.70 25.08
N LEU A 238 19.70 -30.14 26.14
CA LEU A 238 18.68 -29.35 26.83
C LEU A 238 19.29 -28.11 27.48
N SER A 239 20.47 -28.24 28.12
CA SER A 239 21.21 -27.09 28.66
C SER A 239 21.70 -26.11 27.58
N GLU A 240 22.14 -26.61 26.42
CA GLU A 240 22.53 -25.80 25.26
C GLU A 240 21.31 -25.10 24.64
N SER A 241 20.17 -25.79 24.56
CA SER A 241 18.89 -25.23 24.10
C SER A 241 18.42 -24.10 25.00
N ARG A 242 18.42 -24.29 26.34
CA ARG A 242 18.05 -23.25 27.31
C ARG A 242 18.99 -22.04 27.24
N GLN A 243 20.29 -22.26 27.06
CA GLN A 243 21.23 -21.14 26.85
C GLN A 243 20.88 -20.35 25.57
N SER A 244 20.46 -21.02 24.49
CA SER A 244 20.03 -20.33 23.26
C SER A 244 18.68 -19.60 23.42
N GLU A 245 17.77 -20.13 24.24
CA GLU A 245 16.51 -19.48 24.62
C GLU A 245 16.76 -18.19 25.41
N ASP A 246 17.63 -18.24 26.43
CA ASP A 246 18.06 -17.06 27.20
C ASP A 246 18.74 -16.00 26.30
N GLU A 247 19.56 -16.41 25.33
CA GLU A 247 20.19 -15.50 24.36
C GLU A 247 19.17 -14.86 23.41
N LEU A 248 18.20 -15.64 22.90
CA LEU A 248 17.12 -15.14 22.05
C LEU A 248 16.22 -14.17 22.82
N LYS A 249 15.92 -14.44 24.08
CA LYS A 249 15.14 -13.55 24.95
C LYS A 249 15.84 -12.23 25.22
N LEU A 250 17.16 -12.25 25.42
CA LEU A 250 17.96 -11.03 25.59
C LEU A 250 18.08 -10.22 24.28
N LYS A 251 18.13 -10.89 23.13
CA LYS A 251 18.03 -10.26 21.81
C LYS A 251 16.65 -9.64 21.55
N LEU A 252 15.57 -10.33 21.90
CA LEU A 252 14.20 -9.83 21.79
C LEU A 252 14.04 -8.53 22.58
N HIS A 253 14.40 -8.51 23.87
CA HIS A 253 14.35 -7.29 24.69
C HIS A 253 15.25 -6.15 24.18
N SER A 254 16.36 -6.46 23.50
CA SER A 254 17.18 -5.44 22.82
C SER A 254 16.46 -4.87 21.58
N SER A 255 15.76 -5.72 20.83
CA SER A 255 14.96 -5.34 19.66
C SER A 255 13.71 -4.54 20.06
N ASP A 256 13.01 -4.95 21.11
CA ASP A 256 11.85 -4.25 21.67
C ASP A 256 12.23 -2.80 22.05
N GLN A 257 13.40 -2.65 22.69
CA GLN A 257 13.93 -1.35 23.10
C GLN A 257 14.41 -0.50 21.91
N GLU A 258 14.93 -1.12 20.85
CA GLU A 258 15.30 -0.43 19.60
C GLU A 258 14.06 0.06 18.84
N ILE A 259 13.01 -0.78 18.74
CA ILE A 259 11.71 -0.44 18.17
C ILE A 259 11.08 0.74 18.92
N PHE A 260 11.05 0.71 20.25
CA PHE A 260 10.53 1.82 21.07
C PHE A 260 11.30 3.13 20.82
N CYS A 261 12.62 3.09 20.72
CA CYS A 261 13.43 4.27 20.40
C CYS A 261 13.19 4.78 18.96
N MET A 262 12.89 3.88 18.02
CA MET A 262 12.50 4.25 16.65
C MET A 262 11.09 4.85 16.59
N GLU A 263 10.16 4.37 17.43
CA GLU A 263 8.80 4.90 17.55
C GLU A 263 8.81 6.33 18.11
N GLU A 264 9.52 6.59 19.21
CA GLU A 264 9.71 7.96 19.76
C GLU A 264 10.37 8.89 18.72
N ALA A 265 11.36 8.39 17.97
CA ALA A 265 12.01 9.15 16.91
C ALA A 265 11.05 9.44 15.74
N ALA A 266 10.18 8.50 15.37
CA ALA A 266 9.19 8.66 14.31
C ALA A 266 8.10 9.67 14.71
N GLU A 267 7.56 9.60 15.93
CA GLU A 267 6.62 10.59 16.46
C GLU A 267 7.26 12.00 16.49
N ALA A 268 8.50 12.12 16.96
CA ALA A 268 9.22 13.39 16.99
C ALA A 268 9.52 13.97 15.59
N VAL A 269 9.69 13.12 14.56
CA VAL A 269 9.82 13.56 13.16
C VAL A 269 8.46 13.97 12.59
N TRP A 270 7.40 13.21 12.82
CA TRP A 270 6.05 13.56 12.37
C TRP A 270 5.53 14.84 13.00
N GLY A 271 5.73 15.06 14.31
CA GLY A 271 5.38 16.31 14.98
C GLY A 271 6.05 17.52 14.32
N ARG A 272 7.36 17.43 14.05
CA ARG A 272 8.11 18.49 13.35
C ARG A 272 7.67 18.69 11.89
N PHE A 273 7.28 17.63 11.20
CA PHE A 273 6.73 17.71 9.85
C PHE A 273 5.42 18.51 9.86
N CYS A 274 4.48 18.17 10.75
CA CYS A 274 3.22 18.89 10.91
C CYS A 274 3.43 20.34 11.37
N GLU A 275 4.40 20.62 12.26
CA GLU A 275 4.79 21.99 12.60
C GLU A 275 5.30 22.78 11.39
N ALA A 276 6.14 22.17 10.55
CA ALA A 276 6.68 22.78 9.33
C ALA A 276 5.60 23.03 8.26
N GLU A 277 4.65 22.10 8.09
CA GLU A 277 3.51 22.24 7.18
C GLU A 277 2.56 23.37 7.63
N ASN A 278 2.24 23.44 8.93
CA ASN A 278 1.48 24.56 9.50
C ASN A 278 2.20 25.90 9.29
N ALA A 279 3.52 25.95 9.51
CA ALA A 279 4.32 27.14 9.24
C ALA A 279 4.32 27.52 7.75
N ALA A 280 4.33 26.54 6.84
CA ALA A 280 4.25 26.76 5.40
C ALA A 280 2.90 27.35 4.95
N GLU A 281 1.76 26.86 5.47
CA GLU A 281 0.46 27.48 5.14
C GLU A 281 0.34 28.90 5.73
N VAL A 282 0.84 29.14 6.95
CA VAL A 282 0.89 30.51 7.51
C VAL A 282 1.72 31.45 6.63
N LEU A 283 2.90 31.02 6.18
CA LEU A 283 3.74 31.78 5.26
C LEU A 283 3.07 31.98 3.89
N MET A 284 2.36 30.97 3.38
CA MET A 284 1.58 31.08 2.14
C MET A 284 0.39 32.03 2.30
N GLY A 285 -0.29 32.05 3.44
CA GLY A 285 -1.33 33.02 3.79
C GLY A 285 -0.78 34.46 3.77
N ILE A 286 0.37 34.69 4.40
CA ILE A 286 1.07 35.98 4.37
C ILE A 286 1.46 36.34 2.92
N ALA A 287 1.98 35.40 2.13
CA ALA A 287 2.36 35.65 0.74
C ALA A 287 1.14 36.01 -0.14
N LYS A 288 0.01 35.31 0.02
CA LYS A 288 -1.28 35.63 -0.61
C LYS A 288 -1.73 37.06 -0.26
N GLU A 289 -1.65 37.45 1.03
CA GLU A 289 -2.00 38.79 1.49
C GLU A 289 -1.09 39.88 0.91
N GLN A 290 0.24 39.68 0.95
CA GLN A 290 1.21 40.63 0.41
C GLN A 290 1.07 40.79 -1.11
N MET A 291 0.73 39.73 -1.84
CA MET A 291 0.44 39.82 -3.27
C MET A 291 -0.83 40.66 -3.54
N GLY A 292 -1.89 40.48 -2.75
CA GLY A 292 -3.09 41.33 -2.83
C GLY A 292 -2.78 42.81 -2.55
N ARG A 293 -1.98 43.10 -1.51
CA ARG A 293 -1.49 44.46 -1.22
C ARG A 293 -0.68 45.04 -2.38
N LEU A 294 0.20 44.24 -2.99
CA LEU A 294 1.02 44.66 -4.14
C LEU A 294 0.16 44.99 -5.37
N GLN A 295 -0.86 44.16 -5.67
CA GLN A 295 -1.81 44.43 -6.76
C GLN A 295 -2.57 45.74 -6.56
N ILE A 296 -3.03 46.02 -5.33
CA ILE A 296 -3.69 47.29 -4.98
C ILE A 296 -2.73 48.48 -5.17
N VAL A 297 -1.46 48.36 -4.75
CA VAL A 297 -0.45 49.40 -4.98
C VAL A 297 -0.16 49.59 -6.47
N GLN A 298 -0.07 48.52 -7.26
CA GLN A 298 0.14 48.57 -8.71
C GLN A 298 -1.04 49.25 -9.44
N PHE A 299 -2.28 48.94 -9.05
CA PHE A 299 -3.48 49.59 -9.57
C PHE A 299 -3.48 51.10 -9.26
N ASN A 300 -3.20 51.46 -8.00
CA ASN A 300 -3.11 52.86 -7.57
C ASN A 300 -1.97 53.61 -8.28
N LEU A 301 -0.83 52.97 -8.51
CA LEU A 301 0.29 53.54 -9.28
C LEU A 301 -0.11 53.80 -10.73
N ASN A 302 -0.76 52.84 -11.41
CA ASN A 302 -1.28 53.02 -12.77
C ASN A 302 -2.29 54.17 -12.85
N GLY A 303 -3.20 54.29 -11.87
CA GLY A 303 -4.13 55.43 -11.74
C GLY A 303 -3.42 56.76 -11.44
N SER A 304 -2.26 56.73 -10.79
CA SER A 304 -1.41 57.91 -10.58
C SER A 304 -0.68 58.33 -11.86
N VAL A 305 -0.04 57.39 -12.57
CA VAL A 305 0.66 57.63 -13.84
C VAL A 305 -0.30 58.19 -14.89
N LYS A 306 -1.54 57.69 -14.98
CA LYS A 306 -2.56 58.28 -15.87
C LYS A 306 -2.85 59.74 -15.53
N ARG A 307 -3.06 60.06 -14.25
CA ARG A 307 -3.30 61.44 -13.79
C ARG A 307 -2.09 62.35 -13.99
N GLU A 308 -0.87 61.84 -13.81
CA GLU A 308 0.35 62.59 -14.14
C GLU A 308 0.39 62.90 -15.64
N GLY A 309 0.09 61.93 -16.51
CA GLY A 309 -0.01 62.15 -17.96
C GLY A 309 -1.04 63.22 -18.32
N GLU A 310 -2.22 63.21 -17.70
CA GLU A 310 -3.27 64.23 -17.88
C GLU A 310 -2.92 65.61 -17.31
N VAL A 311 -1.96 65.72 -16.38
CA VAL A 311 -1.43 67.01 -15.89
C VAL A 311 -0.27 67.47 -16.77
N ARG A 312 0.59 66.55 -17.22
CA ARG A 312 1.72 66.81 -18.11
C ARG A 312 1.27 67.33 -19.47
N SER A 313 0.18 66.79 -20.04
CA SER A 313 -0.40 67.32 -21.28
C SER A 313 -0.92 68.75 -21.10
N LYS A 314 -1.70 69.02 -20.05
CA LYS A 314 -2.18 70.38 -19.73
C LYS A 314 -1.03 71.37 -19.51
N LEU A 315 0.05 70.93 -18.87
CA LEU A 315 1.25 71.75 -18.67
C LEU A 315 2.00 72.00 -19.98
N GLN A 316 2.05 71.03 -20.90
CA GLN A 316 2.58 71.21 -22.26
C GLN A 316 1.74 72.24 -23.03
N ASP A 317 0.41 72.11 -23.02
CA ASP A 317 -0.51 73.07 -23.66
C ASP A 317 -0.31 74.50 -23.13
N CYS A 318 -0.19 74.65 -21.80
CA CYS A 318 0.13 75.95 -21.18
C CYS A 318 1.52 76.47 -21.56
N THR A 319 2.51 75.58 -21.70
CA THR A 319 3.88 75.94 -22.11
C THR A 319 3.93 76.42 -23.56
N ASP A 320 3.18 75.80 -24.46
CA ASP A 320 3.14 76.20 -25.87
C ASP A 320 2.27 77.46 -26.08
N GLN A 321 1.21 77.65 -25.29
CA GLN A 321 0.53 78.95 -25.18
C GLN A 321 1.46 80.06 -24.66
N LEU A 322 2.35 79.76 -23.71
CA LEU A 322 3.33 80.73 -23.21
C LEU A 322 4.34 81.12 -24.30
N LYS A 323 4.89 80.14 -25.04
CA LYS A 323 5.75 80.41 -26.22
C LYS A 323 5.05 81.28 -27.27
N ALA A 324 3.77 81.04 -27.53
CA ALA A 324 2.98 81.84 -28.47
C ALA A 324 2.79 83.29 -27.98
N LYS A 325 2.58 83.51 -26.68
CA LYS A 325 2.52 84.85 -26.08
C LYS A 325 3.88 85.55 -26.09
N GLU A 326 4.95 84.84 -25.75
CA GLU A 326 6.33 85.34 -25.81
C GLU A 326 6.69 85.80 -27.23
N SER A 327 6.37 85.00 -28.25
CA SER A 327 6.55 85.35 -29.66
C SER A 327 5.75 86.61 -30.07
N ALA A 328 4.59 86.85 -29.44
CA ALA A 328 3.79 88.05 -29.68
C ALA A 328 4.35 89.29 -28.94
N ILE A 329 4.95 89.10 -27.74
CA ILE A 329 5.64 90.15 -26.99
C ILE A 329 6.87 90.61 -27.76
N GLN A 330 7.75 89.70 -28.20
CA GLN A 330 8.95 90.04 -28.97
C GLN A 330 8.63 90.81 -30.27
N LYS A 331 7.53 90.47 -30.93
CA LYS A 331 7.02 91.21 -32.11
C LYS A 331 6.46 92.60 -31.75
N MET A 332 5.87 92.75 -30.57
CA MET A 332 5.43 94.06 -30.07
C MET A 332 6.64 94.93 -29.70
N GLU A 333 7.65 94.36 -29.04
CA GLU A 333 8.92 95.02 -28.72
C GLU A 333 9.66 95.49 -29.97
N SER A 334 9.76 94.66 -31.02
CA SER A 334 10.38 95.09 -32.29
C SER A 334 9.64 96.26 -32.91
N SER A 335 8.29 96.23 -32.95
CA SER A 335 7.49 97.36 -33.44
C SER A 335 7.61 98.62 -32.57
N SER A 336 7.89 98.47 -31.27
CA SER A 336 8.15 99.59 -30.36
C SER A 336 9.55 100.18 -30.57
N ALA A 337 10.54 99.37 -30.93
CA ALA A 337 11.87 99.84 -31.31
C ALA A 337 11.84 100.58 -32.65
N GLU A 338 11.14 100.03 -33.66
CA GLU A 338 10.89 100.71 -34.94
C GLU A 338 10.21 102.08 -34.76
N LEU A 339 9.21 102.16 -33.86
CA LEU A 339 8.54 103.42 -33.51
C LEU A 339 9.48 104.41 -32.79
N HIS A 340 10.32 103.93 -31.88
CA HIS A 340 11.31 104.75 -31.17
C HIS A 340 12.33 105.36 -32.15
N ASP A 341 12.87 104.56 -33.06
CA ASP A 341 13.86 105.01 -34.04
C ASP A 341 13.26 105.98 -35.06
N PHE A 342 11.98 105.81 -35.43
CA PHE A 342 11.24 106.79 -36.22
C PHE A 342 11.11 108.15 -35.49
N LEU A 343 10.80 108.15 -34.19
CA LEU A 343 10.73 109.38 -33.38
C LEU A 343 12.12 110.04 -33.21
N LEU A 344 13.18 109.24 -33.12
CA LEU A 344 14.57 109.73 -33.06
C LEU A 344 15.02 110.33 -34.39
N ALA A 345 14.63 109.72 -35.52
CA ALA A 345 14.83 110.27 -36.86
C ALA A 345 14.05 111.60 -37.06
N GLN A 346 12.80 111.68 -36.58
CA GLN A 346 12.03 112.93 -36.59
C GLN A 346 12.71 114.03 -35.73
N THR A 347 13.19 113.67 -34.54
CA THR A 347 13.87 114.58 -33.61
C THR A 347 15.18 115.12 -34.20
N THR A 348 15.97 114.27 -34.86
CA THR A 348 17.22 114.69 -35.51
C THR A 348 16.98 115.54 -36.77
N SER A 349 15.90 115.29 -37.51
CA SER A 349 15.44 116.15 -38.61
C SER A 349 15.03 117.56 -38.12
N LEU A 350 14.24 117.64 -37.05
CA LEU A 350 13.89 118.93 -36.43
C LEU A 350 15.15 119.68 -35.94
N LYS A 351 16.11 118.97 -35.35
CA LYS A 351 17.39 119.53 -34.89
C LYS A 351 18.25 120.07 -36.05
N SER A 352 18.22 119.45 -37.23
CA SER A 352 18.94 119.97 -38.40
C SER A 352 18.28 121.23 -38.99
N SER A 353 16.95 121.27 -39.05
CA SER A 353 16.20 122.47 -39.48
C SER A 353 16.41 123.67 -38.54
N LEU A 354 16.47 123.44 -37.23
CA LEU A 354 16.83 124.48 -36.25
C LEU A 354 18.21 125.08 -36.56
N ARG A 355 19.22 124.22 -36.79
CA ARG A 355 20.58 124.64 -37.15
C ARG A 355 20.66 125.37 -38.50
N GLU A 356 19.76 125.07 -39.44
CA GLU A 356 19.64 125.81 -40.70
C GLU A 356 19.10 127.24 -40.47
N THR A 357 18.09 127.40 -39.62
CA THR A 357 17.58 128.75 -39.26
C THR A 357 18.59 129.58 -38.46
N GLU A 358 19.38 128.94 -37.60
CA GLU A 358 20.50 129.55 -36.87
C GLU A 358 21.59 130.07 -37.83
N ASN A 359 22.03 129.25 -38.79
CA ASN A 359 23.00 129.67 -39.82
C ASN A 359 22.46 130.82 -40.70
N LYS A 360 21.16 130.84 -40.99
CA LYS A 360 20.52 131.94 -41.74
C LYS A 360 20.54 133.26 -40.97
N TYR A 361 20.40 133.23 -39.64
CA TYR A 361 20.53 134.42 -38.79
C TYR A 361 21.97 134.97 -38.79
N ILE A 362 22.98 134.09 -38.74
CA ILE A 362 24.40 134.46 -38.83
C ILE A 362 24.69 135.22 -40.14
N LEU A 363 24.08 134.80 -41.25
CA LEU A 363 24.27 135.46 -42.56
C LEU A 363 23.74 136.91 -42.56
N SER A 364 22.53 137.16 -42.05
CA SER A 364 21.99 138.53 -41.95
C SER A 364 22.79 139.44 -41.02
N ASN A 365 23.50 138.88 -40.03
CA ASN A 365 24.39 139.65 -39.17
C ASN A 365 25.63 140.17 -39.94
N SER A 366 26.04 139.50 -41.03
CA SER A 366 27.18 139.95 -41.84
C SER A 366 26.91 141.22 -42.67
N GLU A 367 25.67 141.45 -43.11
CA GLU A 367 25.28 142.68 -43.83
C GLU A 367 25.41 143.93 -42.95
N SER A 368 25.27 143.79 -41.63
CA SER A 368 25.47 144.87 -40.65
C SER A 368 26.91 145.42 -40.63
N PHE A 369 27.90 144.61 -41.04
CA PHE A 369 29.31 145.01 -40.98
C PHE A 369 29.67 146.09 -42.01
N THR A 370 29.11 146.01 -43.23
CA THR A 370 29.37 146.98 -44.32
C THR A 370 28.80 148.37 -44.06
N LEU A 371 27.83 148.50 -43.13
CA LEU A 371 27.33 149.79 -42.66
C LEU A 371 28.29 150.47 -41.68
N ARG A 372 29.11 149.71 -40.94
CA ARG A 372 30.10 150.24 -39.99
C ARG A 372 31.24 150.99 -40.70
N GLU A 373 31.70 150.44 -41.82
CA GLU A 373 32.84 150.97 -42.59
C GLU A 373 32.59 152.40 -43.13
N LYS A 374 31.33 152.75 -43.39
CA LYS A 374 30.93 154.11 -43.81
C LYS A 374 30.97 155.16 -42.69
N VAL A 375 30.98 154.75 -41.42
CA VAL A 375 31.02 155.68 -40.28
C VAL A 375 32.43 156.26 -40.11
N ASN A 376 33.46 155.42 -40.24
CA ASN A 376 34.87 155.79 -40.07
C ASN A 376 35.28 156.99 -40.98
N SER A 377 34.74 157.04 -42.21
CA SER A 377 35.03 158.09 -43.21
C SER A 377 34.62 159.51 -42.79
N LEU A 378 33.84 159.69 -41.72
CA LEU A 378 33.43 161.00 -41.21
C LEU A 378 34.15 161.40 -39.90
N GLU A 379 34.79 160.45 -39.22
CA GLU A 379 35.56 160.72 -37.99
C GLU A 379 36.95 161.33 -38.30
N GLU A 380 37.45 161.07 -39.52
CA GLU A 380 38.75 161.52 -40.02
C GLU A 380 38.84 163.04 -40.30
N GLN A 381 37.72 163.76 -40.33
CA GLN A 381 37.69 165.22 -40.55
C GLN A 381 37.86 166.09 -39.28
N LEU A 382 37.96 165.49 -38.08
CA LEU A 382 37.84 166.23 -36.81
C LEU A 382 39.12 166.36 -35.98
N LYS A 383 40.24 165.71 -36.36
CA LYS A 383 41.43 165.55 -35.48
C LYS A 383 42.76 166.11 -36.03
N GLU A 384 42.71 167.09 -36.93
CA GLU A 384 43.89 167.85 -37.39
C GLU A 384 43.92 169.27 -36.77
N SER A 385 44.21 169.38 -35.46
CA SER A 385 44.43 170.71 -34.81
C SER A 385 45.24 170.77 -33.51
N GLU A 386 45.35 169.70 -32.70
CA GLU A 386 46.15 169.71 -31.44
C GLU A 386 46.84 168.35 -31.25
N PHE A 387 48.17 168.19 -31.18
CA PHE A 387 49.30 169.14 -31.25
C PHE A 387 49.37 170.13 -30.07
N GLU A 388 50.15 169.93 -29.00
CA GLU A 388 51.15 168.90 -28.67
C GLU A 388 51.19 168.65 -27.14
N LEU A 389 51.43 167.41 -26.68
CA LEU A 389 52.29 167.19 -25.50
C LEU A 389 52.87 165.75 -25.36
N GLN A 390 53.95 165.48 -26.11
CA GLN A 390 55.10 164.65 -25.72
C GLN A 390 54.92 163.10 -25.49
N ASN A 391 56.02 162.34 -25.62
CA ASN A 391 56.02 160.89 -25.89
C ASN A 391 56.82 160.02 -24.88
N ALA A 392 56.46 158.72 -24.87
CA ALA A 392 57.20 157.54 -24.35
C ALA A 392 57.33 157.41 -22.81
N ASP A 393 57.36 156.20 -22.21
CA ASP A 393 57.58 154.86 -22.79
C ASP A 393 56.67 153.77 -22.12
N PRO A 394 56.08 152.78 -22.84
CA PRO A 394 55.19 151.76 -22.27
C PRO A 394 55.69 150.30 -22.37
N THR A 395 55.45 149.49 -21.34
CA THR A 395 55.48 148.01 -21.40
C THR A 395 54.39 147.39 -20.50
N VAL A 396 54.08 146.10 -20.73
CA VAL A 396 52.82 145.41 -20.34
C VAL A 396 51.66 145.97 -21.19
N GLU A 397 51.06 145.20 -22.11
CA GLU A 397 50.32 143.96 -21.87
C GLU A 397 50.31 143.04 -23.12
N ARG A 398 50.73 141.77 -22.99
CA ARG A 398 50.68 140.76 -24.08
C ARG A 398 50.11 139.40 -23.63
N ASN A 399 49.50 139.36 -22.44
CA ASN A 399 49.21 138.09 -21.76
C ASN A 399 47.71 137.70 -21.77
N GLN A 400 46.80 138.61 -22.12
CA GLN A 400 45.37 138.39 -21.91
C GLN A 400 44.78 137.29 -22.80
N ASP A 401 45.06 137.31 -24.12
CA ASP A 401 44.51 136.31 -25.05
C ASP A 401 45.12 134.91 -24.82
N GLN A 402 46.40 134.85 -24.44
CA GLN A 402 47.06 133.59 -24.11
C GLN A 402 46.58 133.02 -22.77
N HIS A 403 46.17 133.86 -21.82
CA HIS A 403 45.54 133.42 -20.58
C HIS A 403 44.12 132.90 -20.81
N ASN A 404 43.33 133.55 -21.68
CA ASN A 404 41.97 133.09 -22.01
C ASN A 404 41.97 131.73 -22.74
N ALA A 405 42.93 131.49 -23.64
CA ALA A 405 43.12 130.18 -24.25
C ALA A 405 43.41 129.08 -23.22
N LEU A 406 44.35 129.32 -22.31
CA LEU A 406 44.70 128.40 -21.22
C LEU A 406 43.51 128.16 -20.25
N CYS A 407 42.65 129.16 -20.01
CA CYS A 407 41.43 128.98 -19.22
C CYS A 407 40.41 128.05 -19.90
N SER A 408 40.31 128.06 -21.23
CA SER A 408 39.42 127.14 -21.97
C SER A 408 39.97 125.70 -21.96
N GLU A 409 41.28 125.53 -22.12
CA GLU A 409 41.96 124.24 -22.05
C GLU A 409 41.91 123.64 -20.63
N LEU A 410 42.02 124.48 -19.60
CA LEU A 410 41.74 124.12 -18.20
C LEU A 410 40.29 123.66 -17.99
N SER A 411 39.31 124.35 -18.59
CA SER A 411 37.89 123.99 -18.48
C SER A 411 37.59 122.62 -19.11
N GLU A 412 38.13 122.32 -20.29
CA GLU A 412 37.99 120.99 -20.89
C GLU A 412 38.68 119.91 -20.03
N MET A 413 39.87 120.20 -19.49
CA MET A 413 40.58 119.28 -18.59
C MET A 413 39.82 119.06 -17.26
N GLU A 414 39.17 120.08 -16.71
CA GLU A 414 38.36 119.97 -15.49
C GLU A 414 37.09 119.14 -15.72
N ASN A 415 36.44 119.27 -16.87
CA ASN A 415 35.33 118.38 -17.26
C ASN A 415 35.78 116.91 -17.42
N VAL A 416 36.97 116.66 -17.97
CA VAL A 416 37.55 115.30 -18.03
C VAL A 416 37.89 114.76 -16.65
N VAL A 417 38.38 115.60 -15.73
CA VAL A 417 38.62 115.22 -14.33
C VAL A 417 37.32 114.81 -13.63
N GLU A 418 36.22 115.54 -13.83
CA GLU A 418 34.95 115.23 -13.17
C GLU A 418 34.28 113.96 -13.75
N ASP A 419 34.39 113.70 -15.06
CA ASP A 419 33.99 112.42 -15.69
C ASP A 419 34.84 111.23 -15.18
N LEU A 420 36.15 111.40 -15.03
CA LEU A 420 37.03 110.39 -14.43
C LEU A 420 36.67 110.11 -12.97
N LYS A 421 36.32 111.16 -12.21
CA LYS A 421 35.92 111.09 -10.80
C LYS A 421 34.57 110.39 -10.64
N GLU A 422 33.59 110.64 -11.52
CA GLU A 422 32.33 109.89 -11.55
C GLU A 422 32.57 108.41 -11.89
N LYS A 423 33.48 108.12 -12.83
CA LYS A 423 33.89 106.75 -13.17
C LYS A 423 34.61 106.06 -12.02
N ILE A 424 35.44 106.76 -11.26
CA ILE A 424 36.07 106.26 -10.02
C ILE A 424 34.97 105.93 -8.99
N SER A 425 34.01 106.83 -8.73
CA SER A 425 32.91 106.54 -7.80
C SER A 425 32.05 105.33 -8.21
N LYS A 426 31.83 105.13 -9.52
CA LYS A 426 31.16 103.94 -10.08
C LYS A 426 32.00 102.67 -9.97
N ALA A 427 33.33 102.77 -10.09
CA ALA A 427 34.25 101.65 -9.89
C ALA A 427 34.39 101.26 -8.41
N GLU A 428 34.45 102.25 -7.51
CA GLU A 428 34.60 102.09 -6.07
C GLU A 428 33.34 101.50 -5.42
N SER A 429 32.15 102.00 -5.77
CA SER A 429 30.88 101.38 -5.35
C SER A 429 30.70 99.95 -5.87
N ARG A 430 31.17 99.65 -7.10
CA ARG A 430 31.24 98.28 -7.62
C ARG A 430 32.27 97.42 -6.89
N ALA A 431 33.41 97.98 -6.48
CA ALA A 431 34.43 97.29 -5.69
C ALA A 431 33.91 96.93 -4.29
N GLY A 432 33.31 97.89 -3.57
CA GLY A 432 32.65 97.63 -2.28
C GLY A 432 31.50 96.62 -2.37
N SER A 433 30.74 96.62 -3.49
CA SER A 433 29.72 95.59 -3.74
C SER A 433 30.32 94.19 -4.01
N ALA A 434 31.54 94.10 -4.56
CA ALA A 434 32.25 92.84 -4.72
C ALA A 434 32.89 92.38 -3.39
N GLU A 435 33.47 93.30 -2.63
CA GLU A 435 34.02 93.03 -1.29
C GLU A 435 32.95 92.52 -0.32
N ALA A 436 31.79 93.16 -0.29
CA ALA A 436 30.63 92.70 0.50
C ALA A 436 30.11 91.31 0.09
N LYS A 437 30.32 90.89 -1.17
CA LYS A 437 30.01 89.52 -1.62
C LYS A 437 31.10 88.54 -1.22
N CYS A 438 32.38 88.95 -1.28
CA CYS A 438 33.49 88.12 -0.83
C CYS A 438 33.45 87.87 0.68
N THR A 439 33.07 88.85 1.51
CA THR A 439 32.91 88.66 2.96
C THR A 439 31.72 87.76 3.30
N LEU A 440 30.57 87.94 2.63
CA LEU A 440 29.43 87.04 2.77
C LEU A 440 29.78 85.60 2.39
N LEU A 441 30.46 85.40 1.25
CA LEU A 441 30.84 84.08 0.74
C LEU A 441 31.93 83.42 1.62
N ALA A 442 32.82 84.21 2.21
CA ALA A 442 33.75 83.73 3.23
C ALA A 442 33.04 83.28 4.51
N GLN A 443 31.99 84.00 4.95
CA GLN A 443 31.18 83.59 6.10
C GLN A 443 30.42 82.29 5.81
N THR A 444 29.74 82.15 4.66
CA THR A 444 29.02 80.91 4.33
C THR A 444 29.97 79.71 4.17
N ASN A 445 31.21 79.93 3.72
CA ASN A 445 32.23 78.88 3.67
C ASN A 445 32.70 78.45 5.07
N LEU A 446 32.69 79.35 6.05
CA LEU A 446 33.02 79.05 7.45
C LEU A 446 31.87 78.25 8.09
N GLU A 447 30.63 78.69 7.91
CA GLU A 447 29.41 78.01 8.38
C GLU A 447 29.32 76.57 7.81
N LEU A 448 29.49 76.39 6.50
CA LEU A 448 29.52 75.07 5.86
C LEU A 448 30.68 74.18 6.36
N ASN A 449 31.83 74.77 6.70
CA ASN A 449 32.96 74.01 7.24
C ASN A 449 32.73 73.60 8.70
N GLU A 450 31.98 74.39 9.48
CA GLU A 450 31.52 74.00 10.82
C GLU A 450 30.47 72.87 10.74
N GLU A 451 29.47 72.97 9.85
CA GLU A 451 28.49 71.89 9.60
C GLU A 451 29.16 70.57 9.17
N LEU A 452 30.14 70.65 8.27
CA LEU A 452 30.93 69.48 7.84
C LEU A 452 31.80 68.95 8.99
N GLY A 453 32.24 69.83 9.90
CA GLY A 453 32.85 69.47 11.18
C GLY A 453 31.89 68.67 12.08
N PHE A 454 30.65 69.11 12.26
CA PHE A 454 29.63 68.38 13.05
C PHE A 454 29.29 67.01 12.42
N LEU A 455 29.15 66.93 11.09
CA LEU A 455 28.92 65.67 10.38
C LEU A 455 30.09 64.68 10.55
N LYS A 456 31.33 65.18 10.62
CA LYS A 456 32.55 64.37 10.75
C LYS A 456 32.92 64.04 12.20
N GLY A 457 32.50 64.86 13.17
CA GLY A 457 32.67 64.65 14.61
C GLY A 457 31.53 63.87 15.28
N SER A 458 30.54 63.41 14.52
CA SER A 458 29.46 62.58 15.04
C SER A 458 29.89 61.11 15.09
N ASP A 459 30.51 60.70 16.20
CA ASP A 459 30.96 59.32 16.47
C ASP A 459 29.86 58.27 16.26
N ASN A 460 28.59 58.67 16.43
CA ASN A 460 27.39 57.90 16.12
C ASN A 460 27.40 57.23 14.73
N ASN A 461 28.09 57.80 13.74
CA ASN A 461 28.22 57.19 12.41
C ASN A 461 29.22 56.02 12.40
N MET A 462 30.32 56.11 13.14
CA MET A 462 31.34 55.06 13.20
C MET A 462 30.82 53.84 13.97
N ASP A 463 30.22 54.05 15.15
CA ASP A 463 29.66 52.95 15.94
C ASP A 463 28.52 52.22 15.24
N LYS A 464 27.75 52.94 14.42
CA LYS A 464 26.68 52.37 13.59
C LYS A 464 27.23 51.54 12.43
N VAL A 465 28.36 51.92 11.83
CA VAL A 465 29.08 51.10 10.84
C VAL A 465 29.69 49.86 11.52
N ASN A 466 30.33 50.00 12.67
CA ASN A 466 30.88 48.87 13.45
C ASN A 466 29.78 47.87 13.86
N LEU A 467 28.60 48.36 14.25
CA LEU A 467 27.44 47.52 14.56
C LEU A 467 26.92 46.77 13.32
N LEU A 468 26.84 47.44 12.16
CA LEU A 468 26.44 46.81 10.90
C LEU A 468 27.46 45.79 10.40
N GLU A 469 28.78 46.04 10.52
CA GLU A 469 29.80 45.02 10.25
C GLU A 469 29.65 43.80 11.17
N LYS A 470 29.36 44.03 12.46
CA LYS A 470 29.17 42.94 13.42
C LYS A 470 27.92 42.12 13.08
N GLN A 471 26.81 42.78 12.73
CA GLN A 471 25.59 42.11 12.27
C GLN A 471 25.81 41.36 10.95
N LEU A 472 26.60 41.89 10.03
CA LEU A 472 26.95 41.23 8.77
C LEU A 472 27.73 39.93 9.01
N ARG A 473 28.74 39.94 9.89
CA ARG A 473 29.50 38.73 10.26
C ARG A 473 28.65 37.71 11.01
N GLU A 474 27.77 38.15 11.90
CA GLU A 474 26.83 37.28 12.61
C GLU A 474 25.86 36.59 11.61
N CYS A 475 25.32 37.34 10.66
CA CYS A 475 24.44 36.82 9.61
C CYS A 475 25.18 35.85 8.66
N ASP A 476 26.44 36.11 8.32
CA ASP A 476 27.27 35.21 7.52
C ASP A 476 27.59 33.90 8.28
N ILE A 477 27.87 33.95 9.58
CA ILE A 477 28.03 32.74 10.43
C ILE A 477 26.73 31.93 10.48
N GLN A 478 25.58 32.59 10.64
CA GLN A 478 24.27 31.94 10.63
C GLN A 478 23.94 31.33 9.26
N LEU A 479 24.34 31.97 8.16
CA LEU A 479 24.23 31.43 6.80
C LEU A 479 25.10 30.17 6.62
N GLN A 480 26.34 30.16 7.10
CA GLN A 480 27.19 28.96 7.04
C GLN A 480 26.64 27.81 7.90
N LEU A 481 26.08 28.11 9.09
CA LEU A 481 25.41 27.11 9.93
C LEU A 481 24.15 26.54 9.26
N ALA A 482 23.29 27.38 8.70
CA ALA A 482 22.12 26.95 7.96
C ALA A 482 22.50 26.12 6.72
N LYS A 483 23.56 26.51 6.01
CA LYS A 483 24.10 25.76 4.88
C LYS A 483 24.63 24.38 5.31
N ALA A 484 25.44 24.31 6.35
CA ALA A 484 25.96 23.04 6.87
C ALA A 484 24.84 22.13 7.38
N SER A 485 23.78 22.69 7.98
CA SER A 485 22.58 21.95 8.37
C SER A 485 21.81 21.41 7.16
N ALA A 486 21.69 22.20 6.08
CA ALA A 486 21.03 21.79 4.85
C ALA A 486 21.83 20.68 4.13
N GLU A 487 23.16 20.82 4.04
CA GLU A 487 24.06 19.81 3.50
C GLU A 487 23.99 18.51 4.32
N ALA A 488 23.96 18.59 5.66
CA ALA A 488 23.76 17.41 6.52
C ALA A 488 22.38 16.75 6.33
N SER A 489 21.30 17.51 6.17
CA SER A 489 19.98 16.95 5.88
C SER A 489 19.90 16.31 4.49
N GLN A 490 20.61 16.85 3.49
CA GLN A 490 20.70 16.26 2.16
C GLN A 490 21.49 14.93 2.20
N GLU A 491 22.59 14.88 2.96
CA GLU A 491 23.36 13.66 3.19
C GLU A 491 22.50 12.57 3.85
N GLN A 492 21.71 12.95 4.87
CA GLN A 492 20.75 12.05 5.53
C GLN A 492 19.66 11.56 4.56
N GLN A 493 19.09 12.45 3.74
CA GLN A 493 18.09 12.08 2.73
C GLN A 493 18.67 11.14 1.66
N ASN A 494 19.93 11.37 1.24
CA ASN A 494 20.63 10.48 0.30
C ASN A 494 20.87 9.08 0.91
N MET A 495 21.24 8.99 2.19
CA MET A 495 21.35 7.70 2.88
C MET A 495 19.99 6.99 3.01
N LEU A 496 18.91 7.73 3.28
CA LEU A 496 17.56 7.16 3.33
C LEU A 496 17.14 6.61 1.95
N TYR A 497 17.41 7.32 0.86
CA TYR A 497 17.14 6.79 -0.49
C TYR A 497 17.97 5.54 -0.81
N SER A 498 19.26 5.49 -0.42
CA SER A 498 20.09 4.27 -0.58
C SER A 498 19.54 3.10 0.23
N ALA A 499 19.03 3.34 1.45
CA ALA A 499 18.43 2.30 2.27
C ALA A 499 17.08 1.82 1.71
N ILE A 500 16.30 2.70 1.08
CA ILE A 500 15.07 2.34 0.36
C ILE A 500 15.42 1.49 -0.87
N GLU A 501 16.43 1.86 -1.65
CA GLU A 501 16.91 1.07 -2.80
C GLU A 501 17.36 -0.34 -2.37
N ASP A 502 18.09 -0.48 -1.27
CA ASP A 502 18.45 -1.79 -0.70
C ASP A 502 17.22 -2.61 -0.27
N MET A 503 16.19 -1.96 0.30
CA MET A 503 14.92 -2.63 0.67
C MET A 503 14.09 -3.03 -0.55
N GLU A 504 14.02 -2.21 -1.60
CA GLU A 504 13.34 -2.53 -2.86
C GLU A 504 13.98 -3.75 -3.54
N ASN A 505 15.32 -3.81 -3.57
CA ASN A 505 16.05 -4.98 -4.07
C ASN A 505 15.78 -6.25 -3.24
N LEU A 506 15.67 -6.14 -1.91
CA LEU A 506 15.29 -7.27 -1.04
C LEU A 506 13.84 -7.71 -1.28
N ILE A 507 12.91 -6.77 -1.45
CA ILE A 507 11.50 -7.07 -1.76
C ILE A 507 11.40 -7.84 -3.09
N GLU A 508 12.17 -7.47 -4.11
CA GLU A 508 12.13 -8.15 -5.42
C GLU A 508 12.74 -9.56 -5.38
N ASP A 509 13.85 -9.75 -4.65
CA ASP A 509 14.40 -11.09 -4.36
C ASP A 509 13.39 -11.96 -3.58
N LEU A 510 12.69 -11.40 -2.59
CA LEU A 510 11.63 -12.08 -1.85
C LEU A 510 10.43 -12.45 -2.74
N LYS A 511 9.93 -11.55 -3.59
CA LYS A 511 8.90 -11.88 -4.60
C LYS A 511 9.33 -13.05 -5.48
N SER A 512 10.56 -13.01 -6.00
CA SER A 512 11.09 -14.09 -6.86
C SER A 512 11.13 -15.45 -6.16
N LYS A 513 11.38 -15.45 -4.83
CA LYS A 513 11.33 -16.64 -3.97
C LYS A 513 9.90 -17.09 -3.70
N VAL A 514 8.96 -16.17 -3.49
CA VAL A 514 7.52 -16.46 -3.33
C VAL A 514 6.98 -17.15 -4.57
N SER A 515 7.10 -16.56 -5.76
CA SER A 515 6.59 -17.18 -7.01
C SER A 515 7.27 -18.53 -7.34
N LYS A 516 8.53 -18.71 -6.93
CA LYS A 516 9.26 -19.98 -7.03
C LYS A 516 8.85 -21.02 -5.97
N SER A 517 8.22 -20.59 -4.87
CA SER A 517 7.61 -21.49 -3.87
C SER A 517 6.17 -21.85 -4.26
N GLU A 518 5.41 -20.88 -4.73
CA GLU A 518 4.03 -20.98 -5.23
C GLU A 518 3.92 -22.00 -6.38
N SER A 519 4.72 -21.83 -7.44
CA SER A 519 4.85 -22.81 -8.54
C SER A 519 5.37 -24.20 -8.12
N ARG A 520 5.91 -24.35 -6.90
CA ARG A 520 6.25 -25.67 -6.32
C ARG A 520 5.13 -26.25 -5.45
N VAL A 521 4.26 -25.41 -4.89
CA VAL A 521 3.02 -25.80 -4.22
C VAL A 521 2.00 -26.26 -5.27
N GLU A 522 1.75 -25.47 -6.31
CA GLU A 522 0.89 -25.81 -7.45
C GLU A 522 1.31 -27.16 -8.08
N ASN A 523 2.61 -27.34 -8.34
CA ASN A 523 3.17 -28.59 -8.87
C ASN A 523 3.16 -29.77 -7.88
N ALA A 524 2.93 -29.52 -6.58
CA ALA A 524 2.71 -30.57 -5.58
C ALA A 524 1.20 -30.89 -5.44
N GLU A 525 0.33 -29.88 -5.54
CA GLU A 525 -1.12 -30.00 -5.57
C GLU A 525 -1.59 -30.80 -6.78
N GLU A 526 -1.10 -30.50 -7.99
CA GLU A 526 -1.34 -31.28 -9.22
C GLU A 526 -1.01 -32.78 -9.00
N LYS A 527 0.10 -33.08 -8.33
CA LYS A 527 0.47 -34.46 -7.97
C LYS A 527 -0.44 -35.07 -6.91
N CYS A 528 -0.91 -34.28 -5.95
CA CYS A 528 -1.86 -34.75 -4.93
C CYS A 528 -3.23 -35.05 -5.55
N VAL A 529 -3.68 -34.27 -6.55
CA VAL A 529 -4.88 -34.56 -7.34
C VAL A 529 -4.73 -35.89 -8.10
N ILE A 530 -3.64 -36.07 -8.86
CA ILE A 530 -3.37 -37.32 -9.61
C ILE A 530 -3.24 -38.53 -8.68
N LEU A 531 -2.61 -38.37 -7.51
CA LEU A 531 -2.52 -39.43 -6.49
C LEU A 531 -3.88 -39.73 -5.86
N SER A 532 -4.76 -38.73 -5.70
CA SER A 532 -6.11 -38.93 -5.17
C SER A 532 -7.02 -39.65 -6.18
N GLU A 533 -6.93 -39.28 -7.47
CA GLU A 533 -7.65 -39.91 -8.57
C GLU A 533 -7.23 -41.39 -8.74
N THR A 534 -5.92 -41.67 -8.82
CA THR A 534 -5.43 -43.06 -8.92
C THR A 534 -5.70 -43.90 -7.65
N ASN A 535 -5.79 -43.28 -6.46
CA ASN A 535 -6.19 -43.97 -5.24
C ASN A 535 -7.72 -44.24 -5.20
N LEU A 536 -8.53 -43.38 -5.82
CA LEU A 536 -9.97 -43.63 -6.04
C LEU A 536 -10.16 -44.84 -6.96
N GLU A 537 -9.47 -44.89 -8.11
CA GLU A 537 -9.50 -46.03 -9.05
C GLU A 537 -9.11 -47.35 -8.36
N LEU A 538 -8.01 -47.34 -7.59
CA LEU A 538 -7.55 -48.53 -6.84
C LEU A 538 -8.56 -48.95 -5.76
N ASN A 539 -9.24 -48.02 -5.10
CA ASN A 539 -10.28 -48.33 -4.13
C ASN A 539 -11.55 -48.90 -4.80
N GLU A 540 -11.92 -48.43 -6.00
CA GLU A 540 -12.97 -49.03 -6.81
C GLU A 540 -12.62 -50.48 -7.22
N GLU A 541 -11.41 -50.73 -7.73
CA GLU A 541 -10.93 -52.08 -8.03
C GLU A 541 -10.95 -53.00 -6.80
N LEU A 542 -10.50 -52.52 -5.65
CA LEU A 542 -10.54 -53.26 -4.38
C LEU A 542 -11.97 -53.57 -3.94
N SER A 543 -12.92 -52.65 -4.12
CA SER A 543 -14.34 -52.87 -3.82
C SER A 543 -14.94 -53.96 -4.72
N PHE A 544 -14.64 -53.93 -6.02
CA PHE A 544 -15.08 -54.93 -7.00
C PHE A 544 -14.48 -56.32 -6.70
N LEU A 545 -13.18 -56.38 -6.38
CA LEU A 545 -12.51 -57.63 -6.01
C LEU A 545 -13.05 -58.21 -4.70
N ARG A 546 -13.41 -57.36 -3.72
CA ARG A 546 -14.05 -57.76 -2.46
C ARG A 546 -15.45 -58.33 -2.69
N ALA A 547 -16.31 -57.63 -3.41
CA ALA A 547 -17.65 -58.11 -3.76
C ALA A 547 -17.60 -59.45 -4.53
N ARG A 548 -16.62 -59.61 -5.44
CA ARG A 548 -16.38 -60.89 -6.14
C ARG A 548 -15.89 -61.99 -5.19
N MET A 549 -15.07 -61.67 -4.19
CA MET A 549 -14.61 -62.62 -3.17
C MET A 549 -15.78 -63.12 -2.32
N GLU A 550 -16.63 -62.22 -1.84
CA GLU A 550 -17.86 -62.54 -1.09
C GLU A 550 -18.79 -63.47 -1.87
N CYS A 551 -18.97 -63.22 -3.17
CA CYS A 551 -19.75 -64.10 -4.06
C CYS A 551 -19.15 -65.51 -4.20
N LEU A 552 -17.82 -65.61 -4.27
CA LEU A 552 -17.11 -66.90 -4.34
C LEU A 552 -17.15 -67.64 -3.00
N GLU A 553 -17.05 -66.93 -1.88
CA GLU A 553 -17.18 -67.50 -0.53
C GLU A 553 -18.60 -68.00 -0.25
N ALA A 554 -19.63 -67.25 -0.62
CA ALA A 554 -21.02 -67.71 -0.54
C ALA A 554 -21.26 -68.98 -1.38
N SER A 555 -20.69 -69.03 -2.59
CA SER A 555 -20.75 -70.20 -3.48
C SER A 555 -20.01 -71.42 -2.89
N LEU A 556 -18.83 -71.22 -2.31
CA LEU A 556 -18.05 -72.27 -1.64
C LEU A 556 -18.81 -72.83 -0.43
N ASN A 557 -19.34 -71.96 0.43
CA ASN A 557 -20.14 -72.35 1.59
C ASN A 557 -21.40 -73.14 1.15
N GLN A 558 -22.10 -72.69 0.10
CA GLN A 558 -23.25 -73.40 -0.47
C GLN A 558 -22.86 -74.80 -0.99
N ALA A 559 -21.70 -74.92 -1.64
CA ALA A 559 -21.18 -76.18 -2.16
C ALA A 559 -20.77 -77.15 -1.03
N ASP A 560 -20.12 -76.67 0.03
CA ASP A 560 -19.75 -77.53 1.17
C ASP A 560 -20.98 -77.97 1.99
N ASP A 561 -21.99 -77.12 2.16
CA ASP A 561 -23.25 -77.52 2.79
C ASP A 561 -24.05 -78.49 1.89
N ALA A 562 -23.92 -78.41 0.57
CA ALA A 562 -24.48 -79.41 -0.36
C ALA A 562 -23.75 -80.75 -0.26
N LYS A 563 -22.42 -80.74 -0.22
CA LYS A 563 -21.54 -81.90 0.01
C LYS A 563 -21.78 -82.57 1.36
N LYS A 564 -22.05 -81.79 2.40
CA LYS A 564 -22.46 -82.27 3.74
C LYS A 564 -23.83 -82.94 3.71
N ARG A 565 -24.81 -82.36 3.00
CA ARG A 565 -26.14 -82.97 2.78
C ARG A 565 -26.06 -84.27 1.97
N THR A 566 -25.27 -84.34 0.90
CA THR A 566 -25.10 -85.58 0.13
C THR A 566 -24.32 -86.64 0.90
N ALA A 567 -23.32 -86.27 1.71
CA ALA A 567 -22.63 -87.20 2.61
C ALA A 567 -23.59 -87.82 3.64
N GLN A 568 -24.53 -87.03 4.20
CA GLN A 568 -25.56 -87.54 5.11
C GLN A 568 -26.53 -88.51 4.40
N ASP A 569 -27.01 -88.18 3.20
CA ASP A 569 -27.85 -89.07 2.39
C ASP A 569 -27.13 -90.39 2.04
N ILE A 570 -25.84 -90.32 1.68
CA ILE A 570 -25.00 -91.51 1.44
C ILE A 570 -24.89 -92.38 2.70
N VAL A 571 -24.70 -91.79 3.90
CA VAL A 571 -24.65 -92.54 5.16
C VAL A 571 -25.98 -93.23 5.47
N ILE A 572 -27.11 -92.56 5.23
CA ILE A 572 -28.45 -93.14 5.40
C ILE A 572 -28.65 -94.33 4.46
N ARG A 573 -28.44 -94.14 3.14
CA ARG A 573 -28.56 -95.23 2.15
C ARG A 573 -27.59 -96.38 2.41
N THR A 574 -26.37 -96.09 2.86
CA THR A 574 -25.37 -97.13 3.19
C THR A 574 -25.86 -98.00 4.35
N LYS A 575 -26.52 -97.40 5.35
CA LYS A 575 -27.15 -98.16 6.43
C LYS A 575 -28.32 -99.01 5.92
N GLU A 576 -29.22 -98.45 5.12
CA GLU A 576 -30.35 -99.21 4.53
C GLU A 576 -29.87 -100.39 3.69
N ILE A 577 -28.82 -100.21 2.89
CA ILE A 577 -28.18 -101.27 2.11
C ILE A 577 -27.54 -102.32 3.03
N ALA A 578 -26.87 -101.92 4.12
CA ALA A 578 -26.28 -102.85 5.08
C ALA A 578 -27.35 -103.69 5.80
N ASP A 579 -28.45 -103.07 6.23
CA ASP A 579 -29.58 -103.76 6.85
C ASP A 579 -30.26 -104.75 5.86
N LEU A 580 -30.41 -104.37 4.58
CA LEU A 580 -30.92 -105.24 3.53
C LEU A 580 -29.95 -106.40 3.21
N VAL A 581 -28.64 -106.15 3.15
CA VAL A 581 -27.62 -107.20 2.96
C VAL A 581 -27.63 -108.19 4.13
N MET A 582 -27.83 -107.71 5.36
CA MET A 582 -27.99 -108.55 6.55
C MET A 582 -29.25 -109.42 6.47
N GLN A 583 -30.39 -108.87 6.05
CA GLN A 583 -31.61 -109.67 5.79
C GLN A 583 -31.38 -110.74 4.70
N VAL A 584 -30.74 -110.38 3.59
CA VAL A 584 -30.40 -111.33 2.51
C VAL A 584 -29.44 -112.42 3.00
N ALA A 585 -28.52 -112.10 3.93
CA ALA A 585 -27.62 -113.08 4.53
C ALA A 585 -28.37 -114.08 5.44
N THR A 586 -29.29 -113.61 6.30
CA THR A 586 -30.08 -114.51 7.16
C THR A 586 -31.04 -115.39 6.35
N GLU A 587 -31.65 -114.87 5.29
CA GLU A 587 -32.48 -115.65 4.37
C GLU A 587 -31.67 -116.69 3.57
N ARG A 588 -30.46 -116.34 3.12
CA ARG A 588 -29.52 -117.31 2.52
C ARG A 588 -29.15 -118.42 3.51
N GLU A 589 -28.91 -118.10 4.78
CA GLU A 589 -28.61 -119.09 5.82
C GLU A 589 -29.84 -119.98 6.12
N ARG A 590 -31.05 -119.40 6.18
CA ARG A 590 -32.31 -120.13 6.36
C ARG A 590 -32.56 -121.11 5.22
N LEU A 591 -32.39 -120.67 3.97
CA LEU A 591 -32.50 -121.52 2.78
C LEU A 591 -31.42 -122.61 2.76
N HIS A 592 -30.17 -122.28 3.12
CA HIS A 592 -29.09 -123.27 3.22
C HIS A 592 -29.40 -124.35 4.28
N LYS A 593 -29.92 -123.97 5.45
CA LYS A 593 -30.40 -124.92 6.48
C LYS A 593 -31.49 -125.86 5.94
N GLN A 594 -32.47 -125.33 5.19
CA GLN A 594 -33.52 -126.13 4.54
C GLN A 594 -32.98 -127.06 3.45
N ILE A 595 -32.02 -126.61 2.64
CA ILE A 595 -31.32 -127.46 1.66
C ILE A 595 -30.54 -128.57 2.39
N CYS A 596 -29.91 -128.29 3.53
CA CYS A 596 -29.21 -129.29 4.32
C CYS A 596 -30.13 -130.34 4.96
N THR A 597 -31.35 -129.99 5.39
CA THR A 597 -32.32 -130.97 5.89
C THR A 597 -32.84 -131.85 4.75
N LEU A 598 -33.28 -131.25 3.64
CA LEU A 598 -33.70 -131.98 2.43
C LEU A 598 -32.58 -132.87 1.88
N THR A 599 -31.32 -132.45 1.96
CA THR A 599 -30.16 -133.28 1.55
C THR A 599 -29.96 -134.47 2.48
N LYS A 600 -30.17 -134.32 3.81
CA LYS A 600 -30.12 -135.43 4.77
C LYS A 600 -31.29 -136.40 4.55
N GLU A 601 -32.49 -135.89 4.32
CA GLU A 601 -33.69 -136.69 4.01
C GLU A 601 -33.54 -137.46 2.71
N ASN A 602 -33.08 -136.82 1.62
CA ASN A 602 -32.72 -137.51 0.38
C ASN A 602 -31.63 -138.57 0.60
N LYS A 603 -30.62 -138.30 1.42
CA LYS A 603 -29.58 -139.30 1.77
C LYS A 603 -30.13 -140.47 2.61
N ILE A 604 -31.21 -140.27 3.37
CA ILE A 604 -31.95 -141.34 4.06
C ILE A 604 -32.83 -142.11 3.07
N LEU A 605 -33.58 -141.43 2.20
CA LEU A 605 -34.44 -142.02 1.16
C LEU A 605 -33.62 -142.87 0.16
N VAL A 606 -32.45 -142.38 -0.27
CA VAL A 606 -31.51 -143.15 -1.09
C VAL A 606 -30.98 -144.36 -0.32
N LYS A 607 -30.67 -144.22 0.98
CA LYS A 607 -30.27 -145.37 1.81
C LYS A 607 -31.39 -146.39 2.02
N THR A 608 -32.65 -145.97 2.16
CA THR A 608 -33.78 -146.91 2.25
C THR A 608 -34.02 -147.58 0.90
N LEU A 609 -33.98 -146.87 -0.23
CA LEU A 609 -34.03 -147.46 -1.57
C LEU A 609 -32.90 -148.48 -1.81
N TRP A 610 -31.66 -148.19 -1.38
CA TRP A 610 -30.56 -149.17 -1.44
C TRP A 610 -30.72 -150.34 -0.48
N LYS A 611 -31.35 -150.18 0.69
CA LYS A 611 -31.75 -151.31 1.54
C LYS A 611 -32.82 -152.16 0.86
N THR A 612 -33.93 -151.56 0.41
CA THR A 612 -34.99 -152.25 -0.33
C THR A 612 -34.45 -152.96 -1.58
N LYS A 613 -33.41 -152.42 -2.23
CA LYS A 613 -32.72 -153.07 -3.36
C LYS A 613 -31.87 -154.27 -2.93
N ASN A 614 -31.14 -154.18 -1.81
CA ASN A 614 -30.27 -155.25 -1.31
C ASN A 614 -31.07 -156.37 -0.62
N ASP A 615 -32.16 -156.03 0.07
CA ASP A 615 -33.12 -156.98 0.66
C ASP A 615 -34.02 -157.64 -0.41
N ALA A 616 -33.95 -157.18 -1.66
CA ALA A 616 -34.71 -157.69 -2.81
C ALA A 616 -33.82 -158.16 -3.99
N SER A 617 -32.63 -158.72 -3.73
CA SER A 617 -31.81 -159.34 -4.79
C SER A 617 -31.28 -160.74 -4.43
N ILE A 618 -32.10 -161.75 -4.68
CA ILE A 618 -31.65 -163.13 -4.96
C ILE A 618 -32.05 -163.45 -6.41
N ASN A 619 -31.05 -163.79 -7.24
CA ASN A 619 -31.16 -164.28 -8.63
C ASN A 619 -31.77 -163.28 -9.66
N MET A 620 -30.96 -162.69 -10.53
CA MET A 620 -30.71 -163.10 -11.94
C MET A 620 -31.73 -162.54 -12.97
N SER A 621 -31.37 -162.16 -14.21
CA SER A 621 -30.08 -162.20 -14.94
C SER A 621 -30.08 -161.30 -16.21
N GLN A 622 -28.87 -160.97 -16.73
CA GLN A 622 -28.55 -160.58 -18.13
C GLN A 622 -29.11 -159.24 -18.66
N ASN A 623 -28.25 -158.24 -18.92
CA ASN A 623 -27.60 -157.87 -20.21
C ASN A 623 -28.39 -156.82 -21.02
N GLY A 624 -27.76 -155.78 -21.62
CA GLY A 624 -26.35 -155.39 -21.61
C GLY A 624 -26.05 -154.22 -22.58
N ASN A 625 -24.87 -153.59 -22.45
CA ASN A 625 -24.35 -152.42 -23.21
C ASN A 625 -25.21 -151.14 -23.16
N GLY A 626 -24.69 -149.92 -23.23
CA GLY A 626 -23.32 -149.37 -23.23
C GLY A 626 -23.44 -147.84 -23.00
N ASP A 627 -22.42 -146.99 -22.99
CA ASP A 627 -20.97 -147.20 -23.03
C ASP A 627 -20.27 -146.02 -22.33
N ASN A 628 -19.08 -146.29 -21.80
CA ASN A 628 -17.93 -145.40 -21.59
C ASN A 628 -18.13 -143.87 -21.74
N GLN A 629 -18.06 -143.13 -20.63
CA GLN A 629 -17.11 -142.01 -20.56
C GLN A 629 -16.63 -141.78 -19.12
N GLU A 630 -15.34 -142.02 -18.87
CA GLU A 630 -14.63 -141.37 -17.76
C GLU A 630 -14.46 -139.89 -18.11
N PHE A 631 -14.54 -138.99 -17.13
CA PHE A 631 -13.55 -137.90 -17.08
C PHE A 631 -13.24 -137.50 -15.63
N LEU A 632 -11.95 -137.24 -15.41
CA LEU A 632 -11.37 -136.93 -14.11
C LEU A 632 -11.48 -135.43 -13.77
N PHE A 633 -11.08 -135.12 -12.54
CA PHE A 633 -10.73 -133.79 -12.03
C PHE A 633 -10.13 -132.82 -13.07
N SER A 634 -10.46 -131.54 -12.91
CA SER A 634 -9.47 -130.48 -13.06
C SER A 634 -9.58 -129.46 -11.92
N LYS A 635 -8.44 -128.86 -11.56
CA LYS A 635 -8.23 -127.84 -10.53
C LYS A 635 -6.92 -127.11 -10.89
N HIS A 636 -6.84 -125.79 -10.68
CA HIS A 636 -5.76 -124.89 -11.15
C HIS A 636 -5.77 -124.69 -12.70
N ASP A 637 -5.38 -123.55 -13.27
CA ASP A 637 -5.15 -122.22 -12.66
C ASP A 637 -5.32 -121.06 -13.67
N LEU A 638 -4.96 -119.84 -13.24
CA LEU A 638 -4.93 -118.59 -14.02
C LEU A 638 -4.34 -118.73 -15.44
N SER A 639 -4.94 -118.04 -16.42
CA SER A 639 -4.26 -116.93 -17.13
C SER A 639 -5.16 -116.17 -18.12
N THR A 640 -5.07 -114.83 -18.02
CA THR A 640 -5.13 -113.81 -19.09
C THR A 640 -5.82 -114.12 -20.43
N SER A 641 -7.00 -113.51 -20.63
CA SER A 641 -7.35 -112.81 -21.87
C SER A 641 -7.97 -111.45 -21.50
N ALA A 642 -7.60 -110.29 -22.08
CA ALA A 642 -7.29 -109.95 -23.47
C ALA A 642 -8.53 -109.85 -24.36
N TYR A 643 -9.37 -108.83 -24.11
CA TYR A 643 -10.17 -108.21 -25.15
C TYR A 643 -9.96 -106.69 -25.12
N THR A 644 -9.44 -106.14 -26.23
CA THR A 644 -9.15 -104.72 -26.39
C THR A 644 -10.12 -104.07 -27.37
N LYS A 645 -10.28 -102.74 -27.25
CA LYS A 645 -11.16 -101.87 -28.03
C LYS A 645 -12.66 -101.97 -27.63
N ALA A 646 -13.45 -100.91 -27.71
CA ALA A 646 -13.17 -99.59 -28.30
C ALA A 646 -13.75 -98.41 -27.49
N SER A 647 -13.06 -97.27 -27.58
CA SER A 647 -13.63 -95.91 -27.75
C SER A 647 -14.82 -95.87 -28.72
N GLU A 648 -15.65 -94.84 -28.79
CA GLU A 648 -15.91 -93.62 -28.00
C GLU A 648 -17.30 -93.18 -28.49
N GLU A 649 -18.18 -92.61 -27.64
CA GLU A 649 -19.43 -92.01 -28.13
C GLU A 649 -19.47 -90.51 -27.81
N SER A 650 -19.32 -89.73 -28.87
CA SER A 650 -19.24 -88.28 -28.88
C SER A 650 -20.61 -87.63 -28.82
N ILE A 651 -20.73 -86.50 -28.13
CA ILE A 651 -21.76 -85.49 -28.43
C ILE A 651 -21.05 -84.18 -28.76
N THR A 652 -20.92 -83.92 -30.06
CA THR A 652 -20.50 -82.63 -30.61
C THR A 652 -21.33 -82.36 -31.86
N GLU A 653 -22.17 -81.34 -31.83
CA GLU A 653 -22.74 -80.76 -33.04
C GLU A 653 -22.89 -79.24 -32.84
N SER A 654 -22.29 -78.47 -33.75
CA SER A 654 -22.36 -77.01 -33.82
C SER A 654 -23.00 -76.59 -35.16
N PRO A 655 -23.23 -75.29 -35.40
CA PRO A 655 -22.26 -74.62 -36.25
C PRO A 655 -22.01 -73.12 -35.96
N ASP A 656 -20.99 -72.63 -36.66
CA ASP A 656 -20.31 -71.31 -36.67
C ASP A 656 -21.22 -70.06 -36.81
N THR A 657 -20.78 -68.86 -36.43
CA THR A 657 -19.81 -68.02 -37.18
C THR A 657 -19.39 -66.74 -36.42
N SER A 658 -18.23 -66.09 -36.64
CA SER A 658 -17.00 -66.51 -37.35
C SER A 658 -15.72 -65.67 -37.04
N PHE A 659 -15.54 -64.52 -37.70
CA PHE A 659 -14.31 -63.69 -37.80
C PHE A 659 -14.50 -62.29 -37.14
N LYS A 660 -13.48 -61.50 -36.78
CA LYS A 660 -12.08 -61.42 -37.26
C LYS A 660 -11.08 -60.97 -36.16
N VAL A 661 -9.80 -61.31 -36.34
CA VAL A 661 -8.63 -60.88 -35.53
C VAL A 661 -7.89 -59.70 -36.18
N ASP A 662 -7.29 -58.80 -35.39
CA ASP A 662 -5.96 -58.24 -35.72
C ASP A 662 -5.13 -57.85 -34.48
N LYS A 663 -3.82 -57.61 -34.63
CA LYS A 663 -2.86 -57.77 -33.51
C LYS A 663 -1.66 -56.81 -33.50
N SER A 664 -1.59 -55.97 -32.45
CA SER A 664 -0.39 -55.43 -31.76
C SER A 664 0.69 -54.59 -32.50
N LEU A 665 1.20 -53.58 -31.76
CA LEU A 665 2.62 -53.35 -31.40
C LEU A 665 3.33 -52.07 -31.97
N LYS A 666 3.70 -51.15 -31.05
CA LYS A 666 4.95 -50.31 -31.03
C LYS A 666 5.19 -49.27 -32.16
N ASP A 667 6.11 -48.30 -32.05
CA ASP A 667 7.16 -47.93 -31.05
C ASP A 667 7.25 -46.38 -30.89
N ALA A 668 8.09 -45.88 -29.98
CA ALA A 668 8.60 -44.49 -29.88
C ALA A 668 10.04 -44.42 -30.52
N PRO A 669 10.80 -43.28 -30.65
CA PRO A 669 10.77 -42.05 -29.82
C PRO A 669 11.28 -40.67 -30.41
N VAL A 670 11.23 -39.61 -29.57
CA VAL A 670 12.27 -38.56 -29.31
C VAL A 670 12.58 -37.36 -30.27
N CYS A 671 12.60 -36.17 -29.63
CA CYS A 671 13.33 -34.89 -29.85
C CYS A 671 13.03 -33.83 -30.97
N GLU A 672 12.81 -32.60 -30.46
CA GLU A 672 13.48 -31.31 -30.77
C GLU A 672 13.09 -30.38 -31.96
N THR A 673 12.57 -29.20 -31.58
CA THR A 673 13.15 -27.84 -31.85
C THR A 673 12.68 -26.96 -33.03
N GLU A 674 12.14 -25.78 -32.63
CA GLU A 674 12.14 -24.42 -33.26
C GLU A 674 11.26 -23.97 -34.48
N GLU A 675 10.86 -22.69 -34.34
CA GLU A 675 10.58 -21.58 -35.30
C GLU A 675 9.47 -21.63 -36.40
N GLU A 676 8.44 -20.81 -36.14
CA GLU A 676 7.72 -19.78 -36.95
C GLU A 676 8.09 -19.46 -38.45
N PRO A 677 7.29 -18.60 -39.18
CA PRO A 677 5.83 -18.36 -39.02
C PRO A 677 4.78 -18.48 -40.20
N PRO A 678 4.92 -17.99 -41.46
CA PRO A 678 4.02 -16.88 -41.88
C PRO A 678 3.25 -16.96 -43.24
N PHE A 679 2.37 -15.95 -43.42
CA PHE A 679 1.71 -15.41 -44.65
C PHE A 679 0.39 -15.99 -45.20
N SER A 680 -0.73 -15.40 -44.71
CA SER A 680 -1.66 -14.53 -45.45
C SER A 680 -2.15 -14.84 -46.89
N THR A 681 -3.49 -14.91 -47.08
CA THR A 681 -4.31 -14.36 -48.22
C THR A 681 -5.79 -14.81 -48.06
N SER A 682 -6.88 -14.20 -48.59
CA SER A 682 -7.23 -12.80 -48.95
C SER A 682 -8.73 -12.66 -49.35
N LYS A 683 -9.30 -11.44 -49.21
CA LYS A 683 -10.61 -10.84 -49.68
C LYS A 683 -11.03 -11.08 -51.17
N PRO A 684 -12.13 -10.52 -51.79
CA PRO A 684 -13.20 -9.54 -51.37
C PRO A 684 -14.67 -9.95 -51.78
N GLU A 685 -15.75 -9.12 -51.82
CA GLU A 685 -16.07 -7.77 -51.31
C GLU A 685 -17.21 -7.83 -50.23
N THR A 686 -18.54 -7.64 -50.41
CA THR A 686 -19.37 -7.20 -51.57
C THR A 686 -20.67 -6.49 -51.13
N VAL A 687 -20.90 -5.23 -51.57
CA VAL A 687 -22.14 -4.39 -51.47
C VAL A 687 -22.73 -4.20 -50.03
N ARG A 688 -22.52 -3.08 -49.32
CA ARG A 688 -22.78 -1.62 -49.53
C ARG A 688 -24.24 -1.15 -49.31
N THR A 689 -24.45 -0.33 -48.27
CA THR A 689 -25.49 0.72 -48.24
C THR A 689 -25.07 1.95 -47.43
N ILE A 690 -24.67 3.01 -48.17
CA ILE A 690 -24.71 4.46 -47.88
C ILE A 690 -24.42 4.98 -46.46
N GLU A 691 -23.38 5.79 -46.40
CA GLU A 691 -22.91 6.64 -45.28
C GLU A 691 -23.77 7.91 -45.08
N ALA A 692 -23.95 8.34 -43.83
CA ALA A 692 -24.42 9.67 -43.46
C ALA A 692 -23.28 10.46 -42.80
N GLY A 693 -23.06 11.70 -43.25
CA GLY A 693 -21.78 12.40 -43.08
C GLY A 693 -21.39 12.77 -41.64
N GLN A 694 -20.08 12.69 -41.38
CA GLN A 694 -19.40 13.01 -40.13
C GLN A 694 -19.81 14.38 -39.53
N LEU A 695 -20.45 14.36 -38.36
CA LEU A 695 -20.34 15.47 -37.41
C LEU A 695 -19.08 15.26 -36.57
N ASN A 696 -18.10 16.16 -36.72
CA ASN A 696 -16.83 16.09 -36.00
C ASN A 696 -17.09 16.16 -34.47
N SER A 697 -16.80 15.09 -33.74
CA SER A 697 -17.09 14.96 -32.29
C SER A 697 -16.51 16.11 -31.47
N LYS A 698 -15.37 16.67 -31.90
CA LYS A 698 -14.75 17.88 -31.32
C LYS A 698 -15.70 19.08 -31.23
N TYR A 699 -16.60 19.30 -32.19
CA TYR A 699 -17.56 20.41 -32.13
C TYR A 699 -18.71 20.13 -31.16
N ILE A 700 -19.13 18.87 -31.02
CA ILE A 700 -20.13 18.47 -30.02
C ILE A 700 -19.53 18.65 -28.62
N PHE A 701 -18.30 18.20 -28.40
CA PHE A 701 -17.60 18.34 -27.13
C PHE A 701 -17.36 19.81 -26.76
N MET A 702 -16.97 20.66 -27.73
CA MET A 702 -16.84 22.11 -27.51
C MET A 702 -18.19 22.79 -27.23
N ALA A 703 -19.29 22.36 -27.86
CA ALA A 703 -20.62 22.87 -27.56
C ALA A 703 -21.08 22.52 -26.13
N ILE A 704 -20.81 21.29 -25.69
CA ILE A 704 -21.06 20.85 -24.30
C ILE A 704 -20.20 21.66 -23.32
N LEU A 705 -18.91 21.83 -23.60
CA LEU A 705 -18.01 22.63 -22.76
C LEU A 705 -18.47 24.08 -22.62
N ILE A 706 -18.92 24.71 -23.71
CA ILE A 706 -19.48 26.07 -23.70
C ILE A 706 -20.79 26.12 -22.89
N LEU A 707 -21.63 25.08 -22.96
CA LEU A 707 -22.87 24.99 -22.16
C LEU A 707 -22.56 24.88 -20.65
N VAL A 708 -21.59 24.04 -20.27
CA VAL A 708 -21.14 23.86 -18.89
C VAL A 708 -20.52 25.15 -18.33
N ILE A 709 -19.64 25.80 -19.08
CA ILE A 709 -19.06 27.11 -18.70
C ILE A 709 -20.17 28.17 -18.56
N SER A 710 -21.19 28.14 -19.41
CA SER A 710 -22.35 29.06 -19.31
C SER A 710 -23.17 28.80 -18.05
N MET A 711 -23.42 27.53 -17.68
CA MET A 711 -24.09 27.19 -16.43
C MET A 711 -23.30 27.61 -15.19
N ILE A 712 -21.97 27.37 -15.17
CA ILE A 712 -21.08 27.80 -14.08
C ILE A 712 -21.09 29.33 -13.96
N ALA A 713 -21.04 30.06 -15.08
CA ALA A 713 -21.13 31.52 -15.07
C ALA A 713 -22.47 32.04 -14.53
N VAL A 714 -23.60 31.39 -14.84
CA VAL A 714 -24.92 31.72 -14.29
C VAL A 714 -25.00 31.41 -12.78
N TYR A 715 -24.44 30.28 -12.35
CA TYR A 715 -24.40 29.89 -10.93
C TYR A 715 -23.61 30.91 -10.09
N LEU A 716 -22.42 31.31 -10.57
CA LEU A 716 -21.60 32.34 -9.92
C LEU A 716 -22.30 33.72 -9.89
N PHE A 717 -23.00 34.12 -10.96
CA PHE A 717 -23.78 35.37 -10.99
C PHE A 717 -24.98 35.36 -10.03
N GLN A 718 -25.59 34.19 -9.79
CA GLN A 718 -26.63 34.04 -8.77
C GLN A 718 -26.03 34.15 -7.36
N GLN A 719 -24.81 33.64 -7.15
CA GLN A 719 -24.11 33.72 -5.86
C GLN A 719 -23.70 35.15 -5.48
N GLU A 720 -23.31 35.99 -6.45
CA GLU A 720 -23.08 37.44 -6.23
C GLU A 720 -24.37 38.26 -5.99
N SER A 721 -25.56 37.67 -6.17
CA SER A 721 -26.84 38.38 -6.07
C SER A 721 -27.52 38.32 -4.69
N CYS A 722 -26.89 37.70 -3.67
CA CYS A 722 -27.42 37.57 -2.32
C CYS A 722 -26.67 38.48 -1.32
N PRO A 723 -27.29 39.58 -0.82
CA PRO A 723 -26.65 40.47 0.15
C PRO A 723 -26.90 40.02 1.60
N PHE A 724 -25.82 39.62 2.28
CA PHE A 724 -25.71 39.55 3.76
C PHE A 724 -24.32 40.03 4.18
#